data_AF-L8LQR0-F1
#
_entry.id   AF-L8LQR0-F1
#
_cell.length_a   1.000
_cell.length_b   1.000
_cell.length_c   1.000
_cell.angle_alpha   90.00
_cell.angle_beta   90.00
_cell.angle_gamma   90.00
#
_symmetry.space_group_name_H-M   'P 1'
#
loop_
_entity.id
_entity.type
_entity.pdbx_description
1 polymer ?
#
loop_
_entity_poly.entity_id
_entity_poly.type
_entity_poly.pdbx_seq_one_letter_code
_entity_poly.pdbx_strand_id
1 'polypeptide(L)'
;MSDENIASSSFFAKITHLIYHQPEYGNFKEVLALIAQEAQTTLQVDRVKIYRFATDASGEVVAESLVHDRLPSLLGLHFPDTDLPNKVRQSLVKSTHAVTIDVTARRKTIYTETLHTANSSKVELIYQPADPCHLQYLLTMGVLSSLTVPIFYWNDLWGLLVVHHSEPRRFQQQELTLMQLLSKQISLALNQEALIVQSKQEQKQQNIIEQINQIWWENLGSNHQTWTSILETSVKQLNADGGLAYITPELTGKPSQIHHYGQRPYCSEIDVNNYWLDLIKKILVLPIDQEKQNLSYYPQAYTRKELEANFDCKQLLNYVKPEIHSFLFIILHYHHQWLGCLTLFREEREWEIHWAGREENDSRNQKPRQSFATWCELKRGSPYWTNDELKLAEKIGRHLYILLTQERLDSLIHHGSNYDSLTQLPNNQIFSHQVNLSLVNAVEKGEILGIVMLDLDQFKRINESLGHKVGDYLVQKVGERIRDYLETKKELNPLLARWHGDRFMILLHKLTYTDELIELCKEILQKLQNPFYFQSHIIDLSASLGISLAPYDGDRAETLINNAETAMYQAKARGKNTFQLYNPQLKQQDFNWLALAADLKRAISREELTLQYQPQISFKTKTICGVEALARWYHPKHGWISPAKFIPLAEEIGLIHDLGEWVLKTACEQHRLWEMLGLPSLKMSVNLSGVQFTKPTLLGRIESILTATQMDGKYLTLEITESTLVENLAETVKVLEKLNQQGVKIAIDDFGTGYSSLSVLKNLPVNILKIDRAFITNIAEDESAARLCQSIIFLGKSLNLQIIAEGVETMEQADLLQKLDCDAIQGYLISPPLESEPLSQILMKKWSIERETSENQPAASLALKKPINLSEHQEVMASVRQNSGLIEAYIALKQQLKKQNIRERLVMEVAQKIRQSLNLEEIMETTVTEVRHLLQADRVFLYQFNADWSGTVVVESVSESELSILGDLIDDPCFREQYIKHYRQGRIKAIADVTKEELASCHLELLTRYQVKSNLVLPIVHQEKLWGLLIVHQCRETRQWEPQEVTLLSQLTTQTAIAIHQGELYEQLSQANLKLQKLSSMDGLTQVANRYRFDNYLQEQWNRLLRSEDVLSLILCDVDYFKQYNDTYGHQQGDECLIAIAKAIASVLKRPDDLVARYGGEEFAVVLPNTSLTGTLTIARRIQAAIKALEIPHVNSEHQIVTLSLGVSCIIPQVSLSPQALIQEADQALYLAKAKGRDTISGIG
;
A
#
# COMPACT_ATOMS: atom_id res chain seq x y z
N MET A 1 45.14 9.21 -36.91
CA MET A 1 43.96 9.86 -36.31
C MET A 1 44.16 11.35 -36.52
N SER A 2 43.29 11.99 -37.30
CA SER A 2 43.42 13.40 -37.73
C SER A 2 43.02 14.37 -36.61
N ASP A 3 43.55 15.60 -36.67
CA ASP A 3 43.31 16.71 -35.73
C ASP A 3 41.82 17.05 -35.50
N GLU A 4 40.92 16.62 -36.39
CA GLU A 4 39.47 16.85 -36.31
C GLU A 4 38.77 16.02 -35.19
N ASN A 5 39.30 14.86 -34.79
CA ASN A 5 38.72 14.07 -33.68
C ASN A 5 39.00 14.69 -32.29
N ILE A 6 39.99 15.59 -32.20
CA ILE A 6 40.35 16.27 -30.95
C ILE A 6 39.40 17.46 -30.68
N ALA A 7 38.92 18.11 -31.75
CA ALA A 7 37.98 19.23 -31.66
C ALA A 7 36.57 18.81 -31.22
N SER A 8 36.03 17.68 -31.73
CA SER A 8 34.71 17.17 -31.32
C SER A 8 34.68 16.71 -29.85
N SER A 9 35.78 16.12 -29.38
CA SER A 9 36.01 15.72 -27.98
C SER A 9 36.00 16.92 -27.01
N SER A 10 36.70 18.00 -27.37
CA SER A 10 36.73 19.27 -26.61
C SER A 10 35.36 19.94 -26.52
N PHE A 11 34.61 19.96 -27.62
CA PHE A 11 33.26 20.53 -27.72
C PHE A 11 32.26 19.82 -26.79
N PHE A 12 32.16 18.49 -26.87
CA PHE A 12 31.25 17.74 -26.01
C PHE A 12 31.68 17.75 -24.54
N ALA A 13 32.99 17.74 -24.25
CA ALA A 13 33.48 17.86 -22.88
C ALA A 13 33.10 19.19 -22.23
N LYS A 14 33.15 20.32 -22.97
CA LYS A 14 32.69 21.63 -22.48
C LYS A 14 31.20 21.67 -22.20
N ILE A 15 30.38 21.18 -23.14
CA ILE A 15 28.91 21.15 -22.96
C ILE A 15 28.51 20.22 -21.81
N THR A 16 29.13 19.04 -21.73
CA THR A 16 28.92 18.11 -20.61
C THR A 16 29.35 18.77 -19.30
N HIS A 17 30.53 19.37 -19.23
CA HIS A 17 30.99 20.09 -18.04
C HIS A 17 30.03 21.22 -17.63
N LEU A 18 29.47 21.98 -18.57
CA LEU A 18 28.49 23.05 -18.30
C LEU A 18 27.14 22.53 -17.79
N ILE A 19 26.68 21.38 -18.31
CA ILE A 19 25.44 20.73 -17.87
C ILE A 19 25.60 20.12 -16.46
N TYR A 20 26.77 19.54 -16.16
CA TYR A 20 27.03 18.82 -14.89
C TYR A 20 27.52 19.70 -13.73
N HIS A 21 28.07 20.90 -13.98
CA HIS A 21 28.65 21.78 -12.94
C HIS A 21 27.85 23.06 -12.69
N GLN A 22 26.52 23.03 -12.79
CA GLN A 22 25.72 24.20 -12.42
C GLN A 22 25.91 24.56 -10.94
N PRO A 23 26.31 25.82 -10.60
CA PRO A 23 26.16 26.31 -9.25
C PRO A 23 24.66 26.43 -8.92
N GLU A 24 24.30 26.36 -7.63
CA GLU A 24 22.93 26.37 -7.10
C GLU A 24 22.00 27.53 -7.55
N TYR A 25 22.46 28.42 -8.43
CA TYR A 25 21.77 29.63 -8.92
C TYR A 25 21.89 29.92 -10.44
N GLY A 26 22.11 28.92 -11.32
CA GLY A 26 22.15 29.13 -12.78
C GLY A 26 20.81 28.85 -13.48
N ASN A 27 20.23 29.85 -14.17
CA ASN A 27 18.97 29.70 -14.93
C ASN A 27 19.20 28.76 -16.13
N PHE A 28 18.42 27.68 -16.28
CA PHE A 28 18.54 26.74 -17.41
C PHE A 28 18.49 27.41 -18.80
N LYS A 29 17.81 28.57 -18.90
CA LYS A 29 17.84 29.41 -20.11
C LYS A 29 19.27 29.82 -20.52
N GLU A 30 20.16 30.04 -19.57
CA GLU A 30 21.57 30.39 -19.84
C GLU A 30 22.34 29.21 -20.43
N VAL A 31 22.05 27.98 -19.98
CA VAL A 31 22.64 26.76 -20.56
C VAL A 31 22.18 26.58 -22.01
N LEU A 32 20.89 26.75 -22.26
CA LEU A 32 20.34 26.70 -23.62
C LEU A 32 20.98 27.76 -24.53
N ALA A 33 21.22 28.97 -24.02
CA ALA A 33 21.91 30.04 -24.76
C ALA A 33 23.36 29.69 -25.08
N LEU A 34 24.11 29.13 -24.13
CA LEU A 34 25.48 28.67 -24.34
C LEU A 34 25.57 27.53 -25.37
N ILE A 35 24.62 26.58 -25.33
CA ILE A 35 24.55 25.50 -26.31
C ILE A 35 24.27 26.05 -27.71
N ALA A 36 23.34 27.01 -27.83
CA ALA A 36 23.07 27.68 -29.10
C ALA A 36 24.32 28.40 -29.64
N GLN A 37 25.07 29.07 -28.76
CA GLN A 37 26.32 29.78 -29.11
C GLN A 37 27.42 28.84 -29.60
N GLU A 38 27.68 27.75 -28.86
CA GLU A 38 28.74 26.81 -29.24
C GLU A 38 28.38 26.07 -30.53
N ALA A 39 27.10 25.70 -30.72
CA ALA A 39 26.62 25.08 -31.97
C ALA A 39 26.75 26.04 -33.16
N GLN A 40 26.41 27.32 -32.98
CA GLN A 40 26.55 28.36 -34.01
C GLN A 40 28.02 28.55 -34.42
N THR A 41 28.92 28.59 -33.44
CA THR A 41 30.36 28.78 -33.65
C THR A 41 30.98 27.57 -34.36
N THR A 42 30.62 26.36 -33.93
CA THR A 42 31.16 25.10 -34.46
C THR A 42 30.69 24.84 -35.88
N LEU A 43 29.42 25.09 -36.17
CA LEU A 43 28.88 24.96 -37.51
C LEU A 43 29.21 26.18 -38.39
N GLN A 44 29.67 27.32 -37.87
CA GLN A 44 29.88 28.54 -38.66
C GLN A 44 28.64 28.92 -39.47
N VAL A 45 27.48 28.99 -38.81
CA VAL A 45 26.17 29.30 -39.40
C VAL A 45 25.67 30.66 -38.91
N ASP A 46 24.71 31.26 -39.60
CA ASP A 46 24.29 32.62 -39.24
C ASP A 46 23.41 32.63 -37.99
N ARG A 47 22.63 31.57 -37.75
CA ARG A 47 21.74 31.48 -36.59
C ARG A 47 21.53 30.05 -36.12
N VAL A 48 21.59 29.86 -34.80
CA VAL A 48 21.10 28.67 -34.11
C VAL A 48 20.09 29.11 -33.05
N LYS A 49 18.93 28.49 -33.01
CA LYS A 49 17.88 28.78 -32.04
C LYS A 49 17.29 27.51 -31.44
N ILE A 50 16.85 27.62 -30.19
CA ILE A 50 16.08 26.58 -29.51
C ILE A 50 14.65 27.09 -29.37
N TYR A 51 13.75 26.35 -29.99
CA TYR A 51 12.33 26.65 -30.06
C TYR A 51 11.57 25.68 -29.16
N ARG A 52 10.77 26.19 -28.22
CA ARG A 52 9.99 25.41 -27.26
C ARG A 52 8.51 25.46 -27.61
N PHE A 53 7.82 24.32 -27.59
CA PHE A 53 6.36 24.29 -27.73
C PHE A 53 5.67 24.65 -26.41
N ALA A 54 4.62 25.45 -26.50
CA ALA A 54 3.71 25.77 -25.41
C ALA A 54 2.52 24.78 -25.36
N THR A 55 1.73 24.84 -24.29
CA THR A 55 0.57 23.95 -24.07
C THR A 55 -0.55 24.13 -25.09
N ASP A 56 -0.67 25.33 -25.66
CA ASP A 56 -1.62 25.64 -26.74
C ASP A 56 -1.05 25.34 -28.14
N ALA A 57 0.06 24.61 -28.20
CA ALA A 57 0.81 24.27 -29.41
C ALA A 57 1.46 25.44 -30.16
N SER A 58 1.35 26.68 -29.67
CA SER A 58 2.24 27.76 -30.08
C SER A 58 3.68 27.44 -29.65
N GLY A 59 4.64 28.28 -30.00
CA GLY A 59 5.99 28.11 -29.45
C GLY A 59 6.81 29.37 -29.40
N GLU A 60 7.86 29.30 -28.59
CA GLU A 60 8.68 30.44 -28.19
C GLU A 60 10.15 30.13 -28.47
N VAL A 61 10.92 31.12 -28.93
CA VAL A 61 12.37 31.00 -28.99
C VAL A 61 12.96 31.32 -27.63
N VAL A 62 13.38 30.28 -26.91
CA VAL A 62 13.90 30.37 -25.53
C VAL A 62 15.40 30.60 -25.46
N ALA A 63 16.13 30.31 -26.54
CA ALA A 63 17.55 30.60 -26.70
C ALA A 63 17.90 30.82 -28.17
N GLU A 64 18.84 31.72 -28.43
CA GLU A 64 19.29 32.07 -29.77
C GLU A 64 20.77 32.50 -29.75
N SER A 65 21.52 32.12 -30.78
CA SER A 65 22.81 32.70 -31.14
C SER A 65 22.80 33.12 -32.60
N LEU A 66 23.31 34.32 -32.88
CA LEU A 66 23.07 35.03 -34.13
C LEU A 66 24.27 35.88 -34.58
N VAL A 67 24.54 35.89 -35.89
CA VAL A 67 25.37 36.89 -36.57
C VAL A 67 24.47 38.08 -36.97
N HIS A 68 24.61 39.21 -36.26
CA HIS A 68 23.63 40.31 -36.22
C HIS A 68 23.44 41.06 -37.56
N ASP A 69 24.35 40.90 -38.52
CA ASP A 69 24.30 41.60 -39.82
C ASP A 69 23.65 40.77 -40.94
N ARG A 70 23.27 39.51 -40.69
CA ARG A 70 22.78 38.60 -41.74
C ARG A 70 21.32 38.19 -41.58
N LEU A 71 20.83 38.06 -40.35
CA LEU A 71 19.46 37.68 -40.03
C LEU A 71 18.97 38.48 -38.81
N PRO A 72 17.67 38.78 -38.69
CA PRO A 72 17.13 39.44 -37.48
C PRO A 72 16.99 38.46 -36.31
N SER A 73 17.09 38.96 -35.07
CA SER A 73 16.89 38.17 -33.85
C SER A 73 15.42 37.79 -33.66
N LEU A 74 15.20 36.58 -33.14
CA LEU A 74 13.88 36.03 -32.81
C LEU A 74 13.75 35.66 -31.33
N LEU A 75 14.76 35.92 -30.50
CA LEU A 75 14.77 35.56 -29.08
C LEU A 75 13.57 36.18 -28.33
N GLY A 76 12.84 35.36 -27.58
CA GLY A 76 11.66 35.78 -26.81
C GLY A 76 10.38 36.01 -27.63
N LEU A 77 10.43 35.83 -28.95
CA LEU A 77 9.24 35.93 -29.80
C LEU A 77 8.45 34.61 -29.82
N HIS A 78 7.13 34.75 -29.84
CA HIS A 78 6.16 33.68 -29.99
C HIS A 78 5.76 33.46 -31.45
N PHE A 79 5.44 32.21 -31.78
CA PHE A 79 5.03 31.74 -33.09
C PHE A 79 3.74 30.93 -32.92
N PRO A 80 2.70 31.16 -33.72
CA PRO A 80 1.45 30.44 -33.59
C PRO A 80 1.60 28.97 -34.01
N ASP A 81 0.67 28.14 -33.57
CA ASP A 81 0.66 26.70 -33.87
C ASP A 81 0.52 26.38 -35.36
N THR A 82 -0.04 27.31 -36.14
CA THR A 82 -0.19 27.28 -37.59
C THR A 82 1.15 27.28 -38.34
N ASP A 83 2.19 27.91 -37.78
CA ASP A 83 3.54 27.94 -38.40
C ASP A 83 4.17 26.53 -38.48
N LEU A 84 3.75 25.61 -37.61
CA LEU A 84 4.19 24.22 -37.62
C LEU A 84 3.02 23.24 -37.40
N PRO A 85 2.32 22.82 -38.48
CA PRO A 85 1.15 21.96 -38.38
C PRO A 85 1.40 20.61 -37.69
N ASN A 86 0.36 20.05 -37.06
CA ASN A 86 0.41 18.74 -36.40
C ASN A 86 1.00 17.62 -37.27
N LYS A 87 0.69 17.59 -38.58
CA LYS A 87 1.24 16.59 -39.51
C LYS A 87 2.77 16.70 -39.64
N VAL A 88 3.31 17.91 -39.63
CA VAL A 88 4.75 18.18 -39.70
C VAL A 88 5.42 17.78 -38.38
N ARG A 89 4.81 18.12 -37.23
CA ARG A 89 5.28 17.68 -35.91
C ARG A 89 5.36 16.16 -35.81
N GLN A 90 4.32 15.44 -36.25
CA GLN A 90 4.33 13.97 -36.30
C GLN A 90 5.41 13.40 -37.24
N SER A 91 5.73 14.10 -38.32
CA SER A 91 6.83 13.71 -39.22
C SER A 91 8.20 13.93 -38.57
N LEU A 92 8.37 15.00 -37.80
CA LEU A 92 9.60 15.28 -37.04
C LEU A 92 9.83 14.28 -35.91
N VAL A 93 8.78 13.71 -35.32
CA VAL A 93 8.92 12.61 -34.33
C VAL A 93 9.45 11.33 -34.98
N LYS A 94 9.12 11.08 -36.26
CA LYS A 94 9.54 9.89 -37.01
C LYS A 94 10.92 10.03 -37.66
N SER A 95 11.38 11.26 -37.87
CA SER A 95 12.66 11.56 -38.53
C SER A 95 13.68 12.05 -37.51
N THR A 96 14.95 11.65 -37.64
CA THR A 96 15.99 12.07 -36.69
C THR A 96 16.44 13.52 -36.89
N HIS A 97 16.10 14.13 -38.03
CA HIS A 97 16.40 15.51 -38.44
C HIS A 97 15.68 15.83 -39.76
N ALA A 98 15.51 17.12 -40.07
CA ALA A 98 15.02 17.61 -41.35
C ALA A 98 15.98 18.67 -41.93
N VAL A 99 16.34 18.55 -43.21
CA VAL A 99 17.34 19.41 -43.88
C VAL A 99 16.78 19.99 -45.16
N THR A 100 16.85 21.32 -45.29
CA THR A 100 16.61 22.06 -46.53
C THR A 100 17.91 22.73 -46.95
N ILE A 101 18.56 22.19 -47.98
CA ILE A 101 19.90 22.63 -48.45
C ILE A 101 19.83 23.97 -49.19
N ASP A 102 18.77 24.15 -49.98
CA ASP A 102 18.54 25.33 -50.82
C ASP A 102 17.03 25.52 -51.01
N VAL A 103 16.51 26.61 -50.45
CA VAL A 103 15.09 26.97 -50.53
C VAL A 103 14.68 27.39 -51.95
N THR A 104 15.62 27.85 -52.77
CA THR A 104 15.37 28.33 -54.15
C THR A 104 15.45 27.24 -55.22
N ALA A 105 15.91 26.04 -54.85
CA ALA A 105 16.11 24.94 -55.78
C ALA A 105 14.78 24.47 -56.42
N ARG A 106 14.77 24.31 -57.76
CA ARG A 106 13.61 23.79 -58.49
C ARG A 106 13.35 22.32 -58.14
N ARG A 107 12.08 21.96 -57.96
CA ARG A 107 11.66 20.56 -57.74
C ARG A 107 12.21 19.66 -58.85
N LYS A 108 12.90 18.59 -58.47
CA LYS A 108 13.18 17.47 -59.37
C LYS A 108 11.97 16.54 -59.36
N THR A 109 11.29 16.43 -60.50
CA THR A 109 10.21 15.47 -60.70
C THR A 109 10.81 14.09 -60.90
N ILE A 110 10.40 13.11 -60.10
CA ILE A 110 10.74 11.70 -60.36
C ILE A 110 9.83 11.23 -61.48
N TYR A 111 10.40 10.96 -62.66
CA TYR A 111 9.66 10.34 -63.76
C TYR A 111 9.50 8.83 -63.48
N THR A 112 8.26 8.36 -63.49
CA THR A 112 7.86 6.98 -63.14
C THR A 112 8.25 5.93 -64.17
N GLU A 113 8.84 6.30 -65.30
CA GLU A 113 9.16 5.38 -66.40
C GLU A 113 10.22 4.32 -66.05
N THR A 114 10.99 4.49 -64.97
CA THR A 114 11.96 3.49 -64.48
C THR A 114 11.47 2.61 -63.33
N LEU A 115 10.20 2.72 -62.90
CA LEU A 115 9.67 2.01 -61.71
C LEU A 115 8.73 0.84 -62.03
N HIS A 116 8.70 0.35 -63.27
CA HIS A 116 7.76 -0.69 -63.72
C HIS A 116 8.06 -2.14 -63.27
N THR A 117 8.97 -2.37 -62.33
CA THR A 117 9.22 -3.72 -61.79
C THR A 117 9.45 -3.69 -60.27
N ALA A 118 8.40 -3.43 -59.50
CA ALA A 118 8.19 -3.97 -58.14
C ALA A 118 6.87 -3.44 -57.56
N ASN A 119 6.19 -4.29 -56.79
CA ASN A 119 4.95 -4.00 -56.07
C ASN A 119 4.95 -2.62 -55.39
N SER A 120 3.80 -1.94 -55.48
CA SER A 120 3.49 -0.59 -55.00
C SER A 120 3.40 -0.48 -53.46
N SER A 121 4.44 -0.92 -52.75
CA SER A 121 4.66 -0.70 -51.32
C SER A 121 5.68 0.42 -51.14
N LYS A 122 5.25 1.52 -50.51
CA LYS A 122 5.98 2.73 -50.12
C LYS A 122 7.51 2.60 -50.14
N VAL A 123 8.14 3.20 -51.14
CA VAL A 123 9.57 3.53 -51.08
C VAL A 123 9.77 4.57 -49.97
N GLU A 124 10.53 4.25 -48.94
CA GLU A 124 11.01 5.25 -47.97
C GLU A 124 11.97 6.20 -48.70
N LEU A 125 11.43 7.36 -49.09
CA LEU A 125 12.20 8.42 -49.73
C LEU A 125 13.06 9.13 -48.68
N ILE A 126 14.38 8.94 -48.76
CA ILE A 126 15.39 9.71 -48.01
C ILE A 126 15.29 11.22 -48.32
N TYR A 127 14.73 11.57 -49.49
CA TYR A 127 14.48 12.95 -49.92
C TYR A 127 12.98 13.17 -50.17
N GLN A 128 12.35 14.00 -49.34
CA GLN A 128 10.95 14.40 -49.52
C GLN A 128 10.85 15.80 -50.16
N PRO A 129 9.87 16.03 -51.04
CA PRO A 129 9.64 17.38 -51.56
C PRO A 129 9.17 18.29 -50.42
N ALA A 130 9.87 19.40 -50.22
CA ALA A 130 9.46 20.43 -49.26
C ALA A 130 8.13 21.08 -49.68
N ASP A 131 7.34 21.45 -48.67
CA ASP A 131 6.08 22.17 -48.83
C ASP A 131 6.35 23.59 -49.39
N PRO A 132 5.71 24.02 -50.49
CA PRO A 132 5.92 25.35 -51.06
C PRO A 132 5.62 26.49 -50.10
N CYS A 133 4.61 26.33 -49.23
CA CYS A 133 4.24 27.31 -48.22
C CYS A 133 5.38 27.46 -47.19
N HIS A 134 5.98 26.36 -46.76
CA HIS A 134 7.12 26.36 -45.84
C HIS A 134 8.40 26.94 -46.48
N LEU A 135 8.66 26.66 -47.76
CA LEU A 135 9.78 27.28 -48.47
C LEU A 135 9.62 28.80 -48.55
N GLN A 136 8.41 29.28 -48.88
CA GLN A 136 8.13 30.72 -48.90
C GLN A 136 8.20 31.35 -47.50
N TYR A 137 7.79 30.62 -46.46
CA TYR A 137 7.96 31.04 -45.06
C TYR A 137 9.43 31.27 -44.69
N LEU A 138 10.32 30.33 -45.06
CA LEU A 138 11.77 30.49 -44.83
C LEU A 138 12.36 31.66 -45.63
N LEU A 139 11.92 31.86 -46.88
CA LEU A 139 12.33 33.02 -47.69
C LEU A 139 11.92 34.34 -47.06
N THR A 140 10.70 34.45 -46.55
CA THR A 140 10.25 35.67 -45.85
C THR A 140 11.07 35.94 -44.58
N MET A 141 11.61 34.89 -43.95
CA MET A 141 12.53 35.01 -42.80
C MET A 141 13.98 35.32 -43.21
N GLY A 142 14.28 35.40 -44.51
CA GLY A 142 15.63 35.60 -45.06
C GLY A 142 16.51 34.35 -45.06
N VAL A 143 15.93 33.15 -44.93
CA VAL A 143 16.64 31.88 -44.75
C VAL A 143 16.67 31.11 -46.07
N LEU A 144 17.87 30.74 -46.53
CA LEU A 144 18.09 29.93 -47.75
C LEU A 144 18.49 28.48 -47.47
N SER A 145 18.95 28.17 -46.25
CA SER A 145 19.20 26.80 -45.79
C SER A 145 18.78 26.64 -44.34
N SER A 146 18.17 25.50 -44.01
CA SER A 146 17.67 25.19 -42.68
C SER A 146 17.92 23.73 -42.29
N LEU A 147 18.38 23.51 -41.06
CA LEU A 147 18.48 22.19 -40.42
C LEU A 147 17.69 22.22 -39.11
N THR A 148 16.79 21.26 -38.93
CA THR A 148 15.94 21.14 -37.74
C THR A 148 16.12 19.77 -37.11
N VAL A 149 16.36 19.74 -35.80
CA VAL A 149 16.49 18.51 -35.00
C VAL A 149 15.48 18.55 -33.84
N PRO A 150 14.65 17.51 -33.65
CA PRO A 150 13.70 17.47 -32.55
C PRO A 150 14.39 17.30 -31.20
N ILE A 151 13.92 18.03 -30.18
CA ILE A 151 14.30 17.90 -28.76
C ILE A 151 13.15 17.24 -28.02
N PHE A 152 13.46 16.22 -27.22
CA PHE A 152 12.44 15.45 -26.51
C PHE A 152 12.51 15.69 -25.01
N TYR A 153 11.33 15.74 -24.38
CA TYR A 153 11.17 15.55 -22.95
C TYR A 153 10.52 14.19 -22.76
N TRP A 154 11.24 13.25 -22.15
CA TRP A 154 10.93 11.82 -22.24
C TRP A 154 10.69 11.36 -23.69
N ASN A 155 9.43 11.03 -24.05
CA ASN A 155 9.02 10.60 -25.39
C ASN A 155 8.25 11.69 -26.16
N ASP A 156 7.98 12.84 -25.53
CA ASP A 156 7.19 13.90 -26.11
C ASP A 156 8.08 14.96 -26.76
N LEU A 157 7.63 15.49 -27.90
CA LEU A 157 8.35 16.55 -28.61
C LEU A 157 8.24 17.86 -27.82
N TRP A 158 9.30 18.20 -27.09
CA TRP A 158 9.37 19.40 -26.25
C TRP A 158 9.68 20.66 -27.07
N GLY A 159 10.54 20.52 -28.07
CA GLY A 159 11.02 21.64 -28.85
C GLY A 159 11.86 21.23 -30.04
N LEU A 160 12.50 22.21 -30.67
CA LEU A 160 13.33 22.04 -31.85
C LEU A 160 14.65 22.80 -31.68
N LEU A 161 15.75 22.14 -32.03
CA LEU A 161 17.04 22.78 -32.26
C LEU A 161 17.13 23.13 -33.75
N VAL A 162 17.13 24.42 -34.07
CA VAL A 162 16.99 24.92 -35.44
C VAL A 162 18.21 25.74 -35.85
N VAL A 163 18.75 25.43 -37.01
CA VAL A 163 19.89 26.11 -37.64
C VAL A 163 19.40 26.79 -38.91
N HIS A 164 19.70 28.08 -39.06
CA HIS A 164 19.36 28.87 -40.24
C HIS A 164 20.61 29.52 -40.85
N HIS A 165 20.66 29.55 -42.18
CA HIS A 165 21.70 30.21 -42.95
C HIS A 165 21.09 31.06 -44.07
N SER A 166 21.67 32.23 -44.34
CA SER A 166 21.24 33.17 -45.38
C SER A 166 21.72 32.76 -46.78
N GLU A 167 22.59 31.75 -46.89
CA GLU A 167 23.06 31.15 -48.14
C GLU A 167 22.73 29.65 -48.24
N PRO A 168 22.59 29.08 -49.46
CA PRO A 168 22.44 27.65 -49.64
C PRO A 168 23.65 26.90 -49.07
N ARG A 169 23.39 25.88 -48.25
CA ARG A 169 24.44 25.13 -47.57
C ARG A 169 24.10 23.65 -47.46
N ARG A 170 25.09 22.82 -47.80
CA ARG A 170 25.07 21.38 -47.56
C ARG A 170 25.65 21.08 -46.19
N PHE A 171 24.99 20.19 -45.45
CA PHE A 171 25.47 19.68 -44.17
C PHE A 171 26.13 18.32 -44.38
N GLN A 172 27.31 18.12 -43.80
CA GLN A 172 28.03 16.87 -43.81
C GLN A 172 27.44 15.89 -42.78
N GLN A 173 27.65 14.59 -42.98
CA GLN A 173 27.12 13.55 -42.08
C GLN A 173 27.61 13.72 -40.63
N GLN A 174 28.83 14.23 -40.44
CA GLN A 174 29.39 14.53 -39.12
C GLN A 174 28.65 15.68 -38.42
N GLU A 175 28.31 16.75 -39.15
CA GLU A 175 27.53 17.89 -38.62
C GLU A 175 26.10 17.45 -38.22
N LEU A 176 25.49 16.57 -39.02
CA LEU A 176 24.17 16.00 -38.70
C LEU A 176 24.22 15.14 -37.42
N THR A 177 25.27 14.31 -37.29
CA THR A 177 25.49 13.48 -36.11
C THR A 177 25.75 14.33 -34.87
N LEU A 178 26.53 15.41 -35.01
CA LEU A 178 26.80 16.39 -33.96
C LEU A 178 25.49 17.01 -33.44
N MET A 179 24.63 17.48 -34.34
CA MET A 179 23.37 18.13 -33.99
C MET A 179 22.37 17.18 -33.33
N GLN A 180 22.35 15.91 -33.73
CA GLN A 180 21.55 14.87 -33.05
C GLN A 180 22.05 14.59 -31.63
N LEU A 181 23.37 14.50 -31.45
CA LEU A 181 23.97 14.31 -30.13
C LEU A 181 23.70 15.51 -29.21
N LEU A 182 23.78 16.73 -29.73
CA LEU A 182 23.41 17.96 -29.00
C LEU A 182 21.96 17.95 -28.57
N SER A 183 21.04 17.59 -29.47
CA SER A 183 19.62 17.47 -29.12
C SER A 183 19.40 16.43 -28.00
N LYS A 184 20.08 15.27 -28.08
CA LYS A 184 20.03 14.25 -27.02
C LYS A 184 20.56 14.77 -25.68
N GLN A 185 21.66 15.54 -25.69
CA GLN A 185 22.21 16.14 -24.47
C GLN A 185 21.26 17.19 -23.87
N ILE A 186 20.63 18.03 -24.68
CA ILE A 186 19.59 18.97 -24.22
C ILE A 186 18.41 18.19 -23.63
N SER A 187 17.96 17.12 -24.29
CA SER A 187 16.87 16.27 -23.83
C SER A 187 17.18 15.62 -22.47
N LEU A 188 18.42 15.17 -22.26
CA LEU A 188 18.88 14.63 -20.97
C LEU A 188 18.94 15.71 -19.89
N ALA A 189 19.50 16.89 -20.20
CA ALA A 189 19.58 18.01 -19.28
C ALA A 189 18.19 18.52 -18.87
N LEU A 190 17.22 18.57 -19.80
CA LEU A 190 15.81 18.88 -19.53
C LEU A 190 15.19 17.91 -18.52
N ASN A 191 15.43 16.60 -18.69
CA ASN A 191 14.91 15.59 -17.76
C ASN A 191 15.55 15.73 -16.37
N GLN A 192 16.84 16.04 -16.29
CA GLN A 192 17.53 16.28 -15.02
C GLN A 192 17.03 17.56 -14.32
N GLU A 193 16.90 18.66 -15.07
CA GLU A 193 16.35 19.92 -14.55
C GLU A 193 14.94 19.71 -14.02
N ALA A 194 14.08 19.00 -14.76
CA ALA A 194 12.72 18.70 -14.33
C ALA A 194 12.68 17.94 -12.99
N LEU A 195 13.57 16.96 -12.79
CA LEU A 195 13.69 16.22 -11.53
C LEU A 195 14.16 17.13 -10.38
N ILE A 196 15.12 18.02 -10.63
CA ILE A 196 15.62 18.98 -9.63
C ILE A 196 14.53 19.98 -9.26
N VAL A 197 13.84 20.54 -10.26
CA VAL A 197 12.72 21.47 -10.06
C VAL A 197 11.59 20.78 -9.30
N GLN A 198 11.26 19.53 -9.66
CA GLN A 198 10.27 18.74 -8.93
C GLN A 198 10.69 18.52 -7.47
N SER A 199 11.93 18.11 -7.22
CA SER A 199 12.43 17.88 -5.85
C SER A 199 12.42 19.18 -5.02
N LYS A 200 12.88 20.30 -5.58
CA LYS A 200 12.79 21.62 -4.93
C LYS A 200 11.35 22.02 -4.65
N GLN A 201 10.44 21.74 -5.59
CA GLN A 201 9.02 22.04 -5.42
C GLN A 201 8.40 21.17 -4.33
N GLU A 202 8.73 19.87 -4.26
CA GLU A 202 8.29 18.97 -3.20
C GLU A 202 8.81 19.42 -1.83
N GLN A 203 10.08 19.83 -1.72
CA GLN A 203 10.64 20.36 -0.49
C GLN A 203 9.97 21.68 -0.07
N LYS A 204 9.72 22.59 -1.03
CA LYS A 204 8.98 23.83 -0.77
C LYS A 204 7.57 23.52 -0.26
N GLN A 205 6.87 22.58 -0.88
CA GLN A 205 5.54 22.15 -0.45
C GLN A 205 5.59 21.58 0.98
N GLN A 206 6.59 20.75 1.30
CA GLN A 206 6.75 20.16 2.64
C GLN A 206 6.97 21.23 3.71
N ASN A 207 7.87 22.19 3.46
CA ASN A 207 8.12 23.31 4.38
C ASN A 207 6.86 24.13 4.65
N ILE A 208 5.97 24.29 3.65
CA ILE A 208 4.69 25.00 3.84
C ILE A 208 3.74 24.21 4.75
N ILE A 209 3.68 22.89 4.59
CA ILE A 209 2.89 22.02 5.47
C ILE A 209 3.42 22.08 6.91
N GLU A 210 4.74 22.05 7.10
CA GLU A 210 5.36 22.21 8.42
C GLU A 210 5.06 23.56 9.06
N GLN A 211 5.08 24.65 8.27
CA GLN A 211 4.67 25.97 8.75
C GLN A 211 3.21 26.00 9.20
N ILE A 212 2.29 25.40 8.44
CA ILE A 212 0.88 25.30 8.82
C ILE A 212 0.73 24.50 10.12
N ASN A 213 1.46 23.39 10.25
CA ASN A 213 1.46 22.57 11.46
C ASN A 213 1.97 23.35 12.68
N GLN A 214 3.07 24.10 12.52
CA GLN A 214 3.61 24.96 13.58
C GLN A 214 2.59 26.01 14.02
N ILE A 215 1.95 26.70 13.07
CA ILE A 215 0.89 27.69 13.34
C ILE A 215 -0.26 27.06 14.15
N TRP A 216 -0.64 25.82 13.82
CA TRP A 216 -1.71 25.10 14.52
C TRP A 216 -1.38 24.84 16.00
N TRP A 217 -0.17 24.33 16.28
CA TRP A 217 0.23 23.97 17.63
C TRP A 217 0.60 25.17 18.51
N GLU A 218 1.20 26.22 17.96
CA GLU A 218 1.52 27.45 18.70
C GLU A 218 0.26 28.15 19.22
N ASN A 219 -0.83 28.08 18.46
CA ASN A 219 -2.10 28.72 18.82
C ASN A 219 -3.08 27.77 19.54
N LEU A 220 -2.67 26.54 19.87
CA LEU A 220 -3.46 25.54 20.62
C LEU A 220 -4.81 25.17 19.94
N GLY A 221 -4.79 24.85 18.64
CA GLY A 221 -5.94 24.25 17.93
C GLY A 221 -6.84 25.21 17.14
N SER A 222 -8.09 24.83 16.88
CA SER A 222 -9.00 25.55 15.97
C SER A 222 -9.59 26.82 16.57
N ASN A 223 -8.82 27.91 16.51
CA ASN A 223 -9.31 29.25 16.86
C ASN A 223 -9.20 30.23 15.69
N HIS A 224 -9.82 31.40 15.86
CA HIS A 224 -9.88 32.43 14.81
C HIS A 224 -8.49 32.91 14.37
N GLN A 225 -7.55 33.06 15.30
CA GLN A 225 -6.19 33.52 15.00
C GLN A 225 -5.39 32.48 14.19
N THR A 226 -5.59 31.20 14.50
CA THR A 226 -5.00 30.07 13.78
C THR A 226 -5.47 30.07 12.33
N TRP A 227 -6.79 30.11 12.10
CA TRP A 227 -7.36 30.11 10.75
C TRP A 227 -6.97 31.33 9.93
N THR A 228 -6.88 32.52 10.54
CA THR A 228 -6.41 33.73 9.85
C THR A 228 -4.95 33.59 9.41
N SER A 229 -4.09 33.02 10.27
CA SER A 229 -2.67 32.79 9.96
C SER A 229 -2.50 31.73 8.85
N ILE A 230 -3.27 30.64 8.91
CA ILE A 230 -3.27 29.59 7.88
C ILE A 230 -3.76 30.15 6.53
N LEU A 231 -4.81 30.99 6.54
CA LEU A 231 -5.32 31.68 5.36
C LEU A 231 -4.27 32.63 4.77
N GLU A 232 -3.61 33.43 5.60
CA GLU A 232 -2.51 34.30 5.18
C GLU A 232 -1.39 33.53 4.49
N THR A 233 -0.90 32.46 5.11
CA THR A 233 0.12 31.58 4.54
C THR A 233 -0.36 30.96 3.22
N SER A 234 -1.59 30.44 3.19
CA SER A 234 -2.15 29.81 1.98
C SER A 234 -2.29 30.79 0.81
N VAL A 235 -2.80 32.00 1.08
CA VAL A 235 -2.95 33.06 0.08
C VAL A 235 -1.59 33.46 -0.49
N LYS A 236 -0.59 33.66 0.37
CA LYS A 236 0.76 34.03 -0.04
C LYS A 236 1.45 32.94 -0.85
N GLN A 237 1.34 31.67 -0.45
CA GLN A 237 2.07 30.57 -1.09
C GLN A 237 1.44 30.12 -2.42
N LEU A 238 0.12 30.28 -2.57
CA LEU A 238 -0.61 29.95 -3.80
C LEU A 238 -0.79 31.16 -4.74
N ASN A 239 -0.10 32.28 -4.47
CA ASN A 239 -0.22 33.53 -5.24
C ASN A 239 -1.69 33.95 -5.45
N ALA A 240 -2.50 33.85 -4.40
CA ALA A 240 -3.87 34.34 -4.39
C ALA A 240 -3.89 35.79 -3.89
N ASP A 241 -4.96 36.52 -4.21
CA ASP A 241 -5.18 37.90 -3.75
C ASP A 241 -6.10 37.95 -2.51
N GLY A 242 -6.72 36.82 -2.16
CA GLY A 242 -7.53 36.65 -0.94
C GLY A 242 -8.05 35.23 -0.76
N GLY A 243 -8.66 34.95 0.39
CA GLY A 243 -9.19 33.64 0.72
C GLY A 243 -10.25 33.64 1.82
N LEU A 244 -11.05 32.57 1.85
CA LEU A 244 -12.13 32.33 2.79
C LEU A 244 -12.14 30.85 3.22
N ALA A 245 -12.15 30.58 4.52
CA ALA A 245 -12.32 29.24 5.07
C ALA A 245 -13.69 29.11 5.74
N TYR A 246 -14.41 28.05 5.41
CA TYR A 246 -15.69 27.66 6.01
C TYR A 246 -15.52 26.32 6.71
N ILE A 247 -15.83 26.25 8.01
CA ILE A 247 -15.73 25.03 8.82
C ILE A 247 -17.12 24.63 9.30
N THR A 248 -17.43 23.34 9.15
CA THR A 248 -18.73 22.77 9.51
C THR A 248 -18.97 22.69 11.01
N PRO A 249 -20.24 22.73 11.46
CA PRO A 249 -20.59 22.48 12.85
C PRO A 249 -20.39 21.03 13.28
N GLU A 250 -20.33 20.09 12.31
CA GLU A 250 -20.20 18.65 12.54
C GLU A 250 -18.92 18.26 13.28
N LEU A 251 -17.88 19.09 13.22
CA LEU A 251 -16.58 18.89 13.87
C LEU A 251 -16.47 19.48 15.27
N THR A 252 -16.90 20.73 15.43
CA THR A 252 -16.60 21.52 16.64
C THR A 252 -17.71 21.45 17.67
N GLY A 253 -18.89 20.94 17.30
CA GLY A 253 -20.12 21.07 18.09
C GLY A 253 -20.57 22.52 18.27
N LYS A 254 -19.88 23.48 17.62
CA LYS A 254 -20.17 24.91 17.60
C LYS A 254 -20.85 25.25 16.26
N PRO A 255 -21.57 26.39 16.16
CA PRO A 255 -22.11 26.86 14.88
C PRO A 255 -21.02 26.98 13.81
N SER A 256 -21.40 26.88 12.53
CA SER A 256 -20.47 27.02 11.40
C SER A 256 -19.60 28.26 11.54
N GLN A 257 -18.29 28.11 11.32
CA GLN A 257 -17.31 29.20 11.48
C GLN A 257 -16.78 29.62 10.11
N ILE A 258 -16.66 30.93 9.92
CA ILE A 258 -16.13 31.55 8.70
C ILE A 258 -14.93 32.41 9.05
N HIS A 259 -13.83 32.21 8.31
CA HIS A 259 -12.58 32.96 8.45
C HIS A 259 -12.19 33.52 7.09
N HIS A 260 -11.56 34.70 7.04
CA HIS A 260 -11.18 35.35 5.79
C HIS A 260 -9.87 36.12 5.91
N TYR A 261 -9.15 36.26 4.79
CA TYR A 261 -7.91 37.04 4.68
C TYR A 261 -7.79 37.65 3.27
N GLY A 262 -7.31 38.89 3.15
CA GLY A 262 -7.14 39.57 1.86
C GLY A 262 -8.46 39.99 1.19
N GLN A 263 -8.52 39.90 -0.14
CA GLN A 263 -9.74 40.23 -0.90
C GLN A 263 -10.92 39.32 -0.55
N ARG A 264 -12.13 39.90 -0.51
CA ARG A 264 -13.36 39.21 -0.11
C ARG A 264 -14.57 39.55 -0.98
N PRO A 265 -15.55 38.64 -1.12
CA PRO A 265 -16.88 38.95 -1.64
C PRO A 265 -17.58 40.04 -0.81
N TYR A 266 -18.56 40.75 -1.40
CA TYR A 266 -19.08 42.05 -0.90
C TYR A 266 -19.91 41.99 0.39
N CYS A 267 -20.20 40.82 0.95
CA CYS A 267 -21.38 40.67 1.79
C CYS A 267 -21.08 40.55 3.29
N SER A 268 -21.60 41.48 4.10
CA SER A 268 -21.71 41.36 5.56
C SER A 268 -22.70 40.27 6.01
N GLU A 269 -23.44 39.66 5.08
CA GLU A 269 -24.42 38.60 5.35
C GLU A 269 -23.89 37.19 5.04
N ILE A 270 -22.63 37.01 4.58
CA ILE A 270 -22.02 35.67 4.45
C ILE A 270 -21.94 34.98 5.82
N ASP A 271 -21.79 35.76 6.89
CA ASP A 271 -21.84 35.26 8.27
C ASP A 271 -23.27 34.97 8.76
N VAL A 272 -24.31 35.38 8.01
CA VAL A 272 -25.73 35.32 8.44
C VAL A 272 -26.56 34.35 7.58
N ASN A 273 -26.23 34.18 6.30
CA ASN A 273 -26.96 33.34 5.35
C ASN A 273 -26.06 32.28 4.70
N ASN A 274 -26.55 31.04 4.62
CA ASN A 274 -25.88 29.85 4.05
C ASN A 274 -25.61 29.92 2.52
N TYR A 275 -25.63 31.09 1.88
CA TYR A 275 -25.45 31.24 0.43
C TYR A 275 -24.11 30.69 -0.07
N TRP A 276 -23.05 30.88 0.72
CA TRP A 276 -21.72 30.39 0.35
C TRP A 276 -21.61 28.87 0.48
N LEU A 277 -22.28 28.31 1.48
CA LEU A 277 -22.46 26.87 1.62
C LEU A 277 -23.26 26.30 0.44
N ASP A 278 -24.32 26.97 0.01
CA ASP A 278 -25.13 26.54 -1.13
C ASP A 278 -24.34 26.59 -2.44
N LEU A 279 -23.48 27.60 -2.64
CA LEU A 279 -22.57 27.61 -3.79
C LEU A 279 -21.62 26.40 -3.75
N ILE A 280 -20.97 26.16 -2.61
CA ILE A 280 -20.03 25.04 -2.44
C ILE A 280 -20.75 23.70 -2.70
N LYS A 281 -21.94 23.51 -2.12
CA LYS A 281 -22.76 22.29 -2.34
C LYS A 281 -23.16 22.10 -3.80
N LYS A 282 -23.51 23.17 -4.51
CA LYS A 282 -23.85 23.11 -5.93
C LYS A 282 -22.64 22.78 -6.79
N ILE A 283 -21.47 23.37 -6.49
CA ILE A 283 -20.20 23.07 -7.17
C ILE A 283 -19.79 21.61 -6.96
N LEU A 284 -19.94 21.08 -5.74
CA LEU A 284 -19.68 19.67 -5.41
C LEU A 284 -20.55 18.67 -6.18
N VAL A 285 -21.68 19.09 -6.74
CA VAL A 285 -22.67 18.23 -7.42
C VAL A 285 -22.62 18.37 -8.96
N LEU A 286 -21.76 19.23 -9.51
CA LEU A 286 -21.68 19.43 -10.95
C LEU A 286 -21.24 18.14 -11.69
N PRO A 287 -21.83 17.81 -12.86
CA PRO A 287 -21.42 16.64 -13.63
C PRO A 287 -20.00 16.87 -14.16
N ILE A 288 -19.06 16.13 -13.59
CA ILE A 288 -17.68 16.02 -14.08
C ILE A 288 -17.74 15.22 -15.39
N ASP A 289 -17.02 15.67 -16.42
CA ASP A 289 -16.86 14.95 -17.70
C ASP A 289 -16.65 13.44 -17.48
N GLN A 290 -17.35 12.60 -18.25
CA GLN A 290 -17.40 11.15 -18.03
C GLN A 290 -16.03 10.44 -18.16
N GLU A 291 -15.02 11.07 -18.76
CA GLU A 291 -13.64 10.55 -18.80
C GLU A 291 -12.83 10.85 -17.53
N LYS A 292 -13.36 11.66 -16.60
CA LYS A 292 -12.71 12.16 -15.38
C LYS A 292 -13.41 11.70 -14.09
N GLN A 293 -13.99 10.49 -14.09
CA GLN A 293 -14.77 9.96 -12.96
C GLN A 293 -13.98 9.72 -11.65
N ASN A 294 -12.65 9.85 -11.64
CA ASN A 294 -11.82 9.75 -10.42
C ASN A 294 -11.53 11.12 -9.73
N LEU A 295 -12.07 12.24 -10.21
CA LEU A 295 -11.66 13.60 -9.81
C LEU A 295 -12.55 14.31 -8.76
N SER A 296 -13.48 13.62 -8.10
CA SER A 296 -14.29 14.23 -7.02
C SER A 296 -13.47 14.65 -5.78
N TYR A 297 -12.15 14.41 -5.76
CA TYR A 297 -11.29 14.51 -4.57
C TYR A 297 -10.19 15.59 -4.66
N TYR A 298 -10.14 16.38 -5.73
CA TYR A 298 -9.06 17.33 -6.00
C TYR A 298 -9.53 18.79 -5.90
N PRO A 299 -8.62 19.75 -5.57
CA PRO A 299 -8.93 21.16 -5.62
C PRO A 299 -9.47 21.57 -6.99
N GLN A 300 -10.57 22.33 -7.00
CA GLN A 300 -11.25 22.71 -8.22
C GLN A 300 -11.07 24.19 -8.50
N ALA A 301 -10.48 24.49 -9.66
CA ALA A 301 -10.32 25.83 -10.16
C ALA A 301 -11.46 26.18 -11.13
N TYR A 302 -12.07 27.34 -10.95
CA TYR A 302 -13.08 27.87 -11.86
C TYR A 302 -12.83 29.34 -12.16
N THR A 303 -13.03 29.72 -13.41
CA THR A 303 -13.14 31.13 -13.80
C THR A 303 -14.54 31.65 -13.54
N ARG A 304 -14.68 32.96 -13.39
CA ARG A 304 -15.98 33.63 -13.24
C ARG A 304 -16.92 33.30 -14.40
N LYS A 305 -16.40 33.26 -15.63
CA LYS A 305 -17.18 32.91 -16.84
C LYS A 305 -17.74 31.48 -16.78
N GLU A 306 -16.95 30.52 -16.30
CA GLU A 306 -17.38 29.13 -16.15
C GLU A 306 -18.48 28.99 -15.09
N LEU A 307 -18.35 29.69 -13.96
CA LEU A 307 -19.40 29.69 -12.93
C LEU A 307 -20.65 30.46 -13.40
N GLU A 308 -20.52 31.53 -14.18
CA GLU A 308 -21.65 32.29 -14.75
C GLU A 308 -22.43 31.50 -15.82
N ALA A 309 -21.75 30.60 -16.54
CA ALA A 309 -22.38 29.70 -17.50
C ALA A 309 -23.32 28.69 -16.81
N ASN A 310 -23.12 28.43 -15.51
CA ASN A 310 -24.00 27.62 -14.70
C ASN A 310 -25.10 28.46 -14.05
N PHE A 311 -26.35 28.23 -14.47
CA PHE A 311 -27.54 28.98 -14.01
C PHE A 311 -27.67 29.02 -12.48
N ASP A 312 -27.32 27.92 -11.81
CA ASP A 312 -27.42 27.77 -10.36
C ASP A 312 -26.38 28.56 -9.55
N CYS A 313 -25.24 28.87 -10.16
CA CYS A 313 -24.14 29.63 -9.58
C CYS A 313 -24.21 31.12 -9.94
N LYS A 314 -24.78 31.45 -11.11
CA LYS A 314 -24.88 32.82 -11.63
C LYS A 314 -25.52 33.82 -10.66
N GLN A 315 -26.59 33.43 -9.96
CA GLN A 315 -27.24 34.29 -8.98
C GLN A 315 -26.35 34.57 -7.75
N LEU A 316 -25.54 33.60 -7.34
CA LEU A 316 -24.64 33.68 -6.19
C LEU A 316 -23.40 34.53 -6.50
N LEU A 317 -22.93 34.55 -7.76
CA LEU A 317 -21.79 35.37 -8.21
C LEU A 317 -22.08 36.88 -8.24
N ASN A 318 -23.35 37.29 -8.22
CA ASN A 318 -23.73 38.71 -8.09
C ASN A 318 -23.24 39.33 -6.78
N TYR A 319 -22.93 38.50 -5.78
CA TYR A 319 -22.44 38.92 -4.47
C TYR A 319 -20.91 38.88 -4.35
N VAL A 320 -20.20 38.45 -5.41
CA VAL A 320 -18.74 38.45 -5.48
C VAL A 320 -18.27 39.70 -6.22
N LYS A 321 -17.26 40.37 -5.67
CA LYS A 321 -16.59 41.53 -6.29
C LYS A 321 -16.27 41.29 -7.77
N PRO A 322 -16.56 42.25 -8.67
CA PRO A 322 -16.33 42.09 -10.10
C PRO A 322 -14.84 41.91 -10.44
N GLU A 323 -13.93 42.38 -9.60
CA GLU A 323 -12.48 42.24 -9.79
C GLU A 323 -12.00 40.78 -9.61
N ILE A 324 -12.76 39.94 -8.90
CA ILE A 324 -12.44 38.51 -8.71
C ILE A 324 -12.93 37.72 -9.93
N HIS A 325 -11.98 37.14 -10.65
CA HIS A 325 -12.24 36.42 -11.90
C HIS A 325 -11.85 34.93 -11.85
N SER A 326 -11.14 34.50 -10.81
CA SER A 326 -10.73 33.09 -10.65
C SER A 326 -10.86 32.63 -9.20
N PHE A 327 -11.35 31.40 -9.04
CA PHE A 327 -11.72 30.76 -7.78
C PHE A 327 -11.01 29.42 -7.69
N LEU A 328 -10.41 29.12 -6.54
CA LEU A 328 -9.88 27.80 -6.22
C LEU A 328 -10.56 27.27 -4.96
N PHE A 329 -11.32 26.19 -5.11
CA PHE A 329 -12.00 25.51 -4.01
C PHE A 329 -11.16 24.32 -3.55
N ILE A 330 -10.73 24.37 -2.30
CA ILE A 330 -9.97 23.34 -1.60
C ILE A 330 -10.91 22.73 -0.57
N ILE A 331 -11.49 21.59 -0.92
CA ILE A 331 -12.46 20.93 -0.05
C ILE A 331 -11.71 20.21 1.07
N LEU A 332 -12.04 20.52 2.32
CA LEU A 332 -11.51 19.81 3.49
C LEU A 332 -12.36 18.55 3.66
N HIS A 333 -11.98 17.48 2.98
CA HIS A 333 -12.67 16.21 3.09
C HIS A 333 -11.69 15.04 3.07
N TYR A 334 -12.15 13.90 3.54
CA TYR A 334 -11.58 12.61 3.19
C TYR A 334 -12.73 11.67 2.82
N HIS A 335 -12.70 11.16 1.59
CA HIS A 335 -13.81 10.45 0.95
C HIS A 335 -15.17 11.18 1.01
N HIS A 336 -16.06 10.78 1.92
CA HIS A 336 -17.42 11.34 2.03
C HIS A 336 -17.64 12.18 3.30
N GLN A 337 -16.61 12.33 4.14
CA GLN A 337 -16.69 13.23 5.29
C GLN A 337 -16.22 14.61 4.87
N TRP A 338 -17.19 15.52 4.70
CA TRP A 338 -16.94 16.93 4.43
C TRP A 338 -16.78 17.68 5.76
N LEU A 339 -15.61 18.24 5.99
CA LEU A 339 -15.27 18.98 7.20
C LEU A 339 -15.35 20.50 6.99
N GLY A 340 -15.21 20.95 5.75
CA GLY A 340 -15.23 22.36 5.39
C GLY A 340 -14.67 22.63 4.00
N CYS A 341 -14.42 23.89 3.70
CA CYS A 341 -13.86 24.33 2.43
C CYS A 341 -12.98 25.57 2.63
N LEU A 342 -11.81 25.55 2.01
CA LEU A 342 -10.95 26.71 1.85
C LEU A 342 -11.08 27.20 0.40
N THR A 343 -11.49 28.46 0.20
CA THR A 343 -11.68 29.07 -1.12
C THR A 343 -10.67 30.20 -1.31
N LEU A 344 -9.91 30.18 -2.39
CA LEU A 344 -8.94 31.24 -2.73
C LEU A 344 -9.37 32.00 -3.99
N PHE A 345 -8.99 33.27 -4.06
CA PHE A 345 -9.44 34.20 -5.10
C PHE A 345 -8.25 34.82 -5.85
N ARG A 346 -8.40 35.03 -7.16
CA ARG A 346 -7.47 35.81 -7.99
C ARG A 346 -8.19 36.88 -8.79
N GLU A 347 -7.54 38.03 -8.90
CA GLU A 347 -7.99 39.15 -9.73
C GLU A 347 -7.62 38.95 -11.22
N GLU A 348 -8.26 39.73 -12.08
CA GLU A 348 -7.87 39.84 -13.49
C GLU A 348 -6.54 40.61 -13.62
N ARG A 349 -5.64 40.15 -14.48
CA ARG A 349 -4.34 40.79 -14.75
C ARG A 349 -4.15 41.02 -16.24
N GLU A 350 -3.32 42.00 -16.58
CA GLU A 350 -2.90 42.28 -17.95
C GLU A 350 -1.46 41.82 -18.17
N TRP A 351 -1.18 41.17 -19.29
CA TRP A 351 0.19 40.81 -19.71
C TRP A 351 0.38 40.96 -21.21
N GLU A 352 1.64 41.14 -21.61
CA GLU A 352 2.05 41.33 -23.00
C GLU A 352 2.62 40.03 -23.59
N ILE A 353 2.28 39.73 -24.84
CA ILE A 353 2.88 38.65 -25.64
C ILE A 353 3.51 39.26 -26.89
N HIS A 354 4.80 39.02 -27.09
CA HIS A 354 5.53 39.45 -28.28
C HIS A 354 5.54 38.32 -29.31
N TRP A 355 4.90 38.52 -30.45
CA TRP A 355 4.82 37.59 -31.57
C TRP A 355 5.79 37.95 -32.71
N ALA A 356 6.29 36.94 -33.41
CA ALA A 356 7.09 37.10 -34.63
C ALA A 356 6.18 37.35 -35.85
N GLY A 357 5.76 38.60 -36.03
CA GLY A 357 4.78 38.99 -37.03
C GLY A 357 3.34 38.85 -36.54
N ARG A 358 2.46 39.66 -37.12
CA ARG A 358 1.01 39.60 -36.85
C ARG A 358 0.41 38.35 -37.50
N GLU A 359 -0.41 37.63 -36.76
CA GLU A 359 -1.13 36.46 -37.28
C GLU A 359 -2.23 36.86 -38.28
N GLU A 360 -2.29 36.16 -39.41
CA GLU A 360 -3.36 36.24 -40.39
C GLU A 360 -4.10 34.89 -40.40
N ASN A 361 -5.41 34.89 -40.12
CA ASN A 361 -6.18 33.65 -40.06
C ASN A 361 -6.21 32.91 -41.42
N ASP A 362 -5.45 31.82 -41.55
CA ASP A 362 -5.55 30.84 -42.64
C ASP A 362 -5.62 29.41 -42.09
N SER A 363 -6.85 28.93 -41.86
CA SER A 363 -7.12 27.59 -41.33
C SER A 363 -6.64 26.44 -42.22
N ARG A 364 -6.32 26.71 -43.50
CA ARG A 364 -5.82 25.70 -44.45
C ARG A 364 -4.29 25.68 -44.54
N ASN A 365 -3.62 26.64 -43.91
CA ASN A 365 -2.18 26.85 -43.95
C ASN A 365 -1.58 26.87 -45.37
N GLN A 366 -2.29 27.54 -46.29
CA GLN A 366 -1.94 27.61 -47.72
C GLN A 366 -1.23 28.92 -48.07
N LYS A 367 -1.31 29.93 -47.20
CA LYS A 367 -0.67 31.22 -47.35
C LYS A 367 0.55 31.33 -46.43
N PRO A 368 1.72 31.71 -46.96
CA PRO A 368 2.91 31.93 -46.15
C PRO A 368 2.78 33.23 -45.36
N ARG A 369 3.43 33.28 -44.18
CA ARG A 369 3.55 34.49 -43.37
C ARG A 369 4.19 35.62 -44.18
N GLN A 370 3.63 36.82 -44.08
CA GLN A 370 4.08 37.99 -44.85
C GLN A 370 5.17 38.81 -44.16
N SER A 371 5.27 38.76 -42.83
CA SER A 371 6.26 39.51 -42.05
C SER A 371 6.58 38.80 -40.73
N PHE A 372 7.82 38.96 -40.26
CA PHE A 372 8.29 38.52 -38.94
C PHE A 372 8.61 39.69 -38.00
N ALA A 373 8.21 40.92 -38.35
CA ALA A 373 8.40 42.08 -37.48
C ALA A 373 7.65 41.89 -36.16
N THR A 374 8.27 42.25 -35.03
CA THR A 374 7.69 42.07 -33.70
C THR A 374 6.32 42.73 -33.59
N TRP A 375 5.33 41.95 -33.15
CA TRP A 375 3.97 42.43 -32.87
C TRP A 375 3.62 42.15 -31.41
N CYS A 376 3.22 43.17 -30.66
CA CYS A 376 2.82 43.03 -29.26
C CYS A 376 1.31 42.87 -29.14
N GLU A 377 0.87 41.83 -28.44
CA GLU A 377 -0.51 41.57 -28.07
C GLU A 377 -0.69 41.78 -26.56
N LEU A 378 -1.61 42.67 -26.17
CA LEU A 378 -2.04 42.83 -24.78
C LEU A 378 -3.19 41.85 -24.50
N LYS A 379 -2.96 40.88 -23.62
CA LYS A 379 -4.00 39.96 -23.12
C LYS A 379 -4.44 40.38 -21.72
N ARG A 380 -5.76 40.32 -21.49
CA ARG A 380 -6.40 40.48 -20.18
C ARG A 380 -7.09 39.19 -19.80
N GLY A 381 -6.86 38.73 -18.57
CA GLY A 381 -7.53 37.54 -18.04
C GLY A 381 -7.05 37.17 -16.65
N SER A 382 -7.61 36.12 -16.07
CA SER A 382 -7.09 35.59 -14.81
C SER A 382 -5.95 34.61 -15.08
N PRO A 383 -4.85 34.67 -14.30
CA PRO A 383 -3.84 33.62 -14.30
C PRO A 383 -4.48 32.28 -13.94
N TYR A 384 -4.27 31.27 -14.79
CA TYR A 384 -4.67 29.89 -14.47
C TYR A 384 -3.93 29.40 -13.22
N TRP A 385 -4.60 28.56 -12.43
CA TRP A 385 -3.95 27.82 -11.36
C TRP A 385 -3.07 26.75 -11.98
N THR A 386 -1.77 26.79 -11.68
CA THR A 386 -0.82 25.82 -12.21
C THR A 386 -1.03 24.45 -11.56
N ASN A 387 -0.63 23.36 -12.23
CA ASN A 387 -0.74 22.02 -11.66
C ASN A 387 0.01 21.89 -10.32
N ASP A 388 1.12 22.60 -10.15
CA ASP A 388 1.88 22.55 -8.90
C ASP A 388 1.19 23.31 -7.75
N GLU A 389 0.48 24.39 -8.07
CA GLU A 389 -0.39 25.10 -7.11
C GLU A 389 -1.58 24.22 -6.73
N LEU A 390 -2.20 23.51 -7.68
CA LEU A 390 -3.28 22.56 -7.39
C LEU A 390 -2.79 21.41 -6.50
N LYS A 391 -1.59 20.86 -6.76
CA LYS A 391 -0.96 19.83 -5.90
C LYS A 391 -0.69 20.35 -4.49
N LEU A 392 -0.17 21.57 -4.36
CA LEU A 392 0.06 22.19 -3.04
C LEU A 392 -1.27 22.41 -2.31
N ALA A 393 -2.28 22.94 -3.00
CA ALA A 393 -3.61 23.16 -2.46
C ALA A 393 -4.24 21.85 -1.95
N GLU A 394 -4.05 20.74 -2.67
CA GLU A 394 -4.48 19.41 -2.24
C GLU A 394 -3.78 18.98 -0.94
N LYS A 395 -2.46 19.14 -0.87
CA LYS A 395 -1.67 18.83 0.34
C LYS A 395 -2.13 19.66 1.54
N ILE A 396 -2.37 20.96 1.34
CA ILE A 396 -2.89 21.85 2.40
C ILE A 396 -4.26 21.35 2.86
N GLY A 397 -5.20 21.07 1.94
CA GLY A 397 -6.53 20.59 2.27
C GLY A 397 -6.52 19.28 3.08
N ARG A 398 -5.69 18.31 2.67
CA ARG A 398 -5.50 17.03 3.37
C ARG A 398 -4.88 17.23 4.76
N HIS A 399 -3.84 18.06 4.87
CA HIS A 399 -3.18 18.30 6.16
C HIS A 399 -4.12 18.98 7.16
N LEU A 400 -4.90 19.97 6.71
CA LEU A 400 -5.92 20.61 7.54
C LEU A 400 -7.02 19.63 7.96
N TYR A 401 -7.42 18.69 7.09
CA TYR A 401 -8.32 17.60 7.46
C TYR A 401 -7.74 16.74 8.60
N ILE A 402 -6.46 16.38 8.52
CA ILE A 402 -5.76 15.60 9.57
C ILE A 402 -5.79 16.36 10.90
N LEU A 403 -5.37 17.63 10.91
CA LEU A 403 -5.33 18.47 12.11
C LEU A 403 -6.71 18.62 12.77
N LEU A 404 -7.75 18.88 11.98
CA LEU A 404 -9.13 18.97 12.45
C LEU A 404 -9.64 17.65 13.04
N THR A 405 -9.29 16.53 12.42
CA THR A 405 -9.73 15.21 12.88
C THR A 405 -8.96 14.77 14.13
N GLN A 406 -7.68 15.15 14.26
CA GLN A 406 -6.89 14.96 15.48
C GLN A 406 -7.46 15.73 16.67
N GLU A 407 -7.77 17.02 16.50
CA GLU A 407 -8.38 17.84 17.56
C GLU A 407 -9.72 17.26 18.04
N ARG A 408 -10.51 16.70 17.13
CA ARG A 408 -11.75 15.99 17.47
C ARG A 408 -11.48 14.72 18.26
N LEU A 409 -10.49 13.93 17.87
CA LEU A 409 -10.09 12.74 18.64
C LEU A 409 -9.65 13.11 20.05
N ASP A 410 -8.81 14.14 20.20
CA ASP A 410 -8.36 14.61 21.51
C ASP A 410 -9.57 15.01 22.38
N SER A 411 -10.53 15.72 21.79
CA SER A 411 -11.80 16.07 22.46
C SER A 411 -12.58 14.82 22.88
N LEU A 412 -12.69 13.81 22.03
CA LEU A 412 -13.36 12.54 22.35
C LEU A 412 -12.64 11.77 23.47
N ILE A 413 -11.30 11.79 23.49
CA ILE A 413 -10.49 11.13 24.51
C ILE A 413 -10.66 11.81 25.88
N HIS A 414 -10.76 13.14 25.92
CA HIS A 414 -10.96 13.89 27.16
C HIS A 414 -12.39 13.80 27.73
N HIS A 415 -13.39 13.49 26.91
CA HIS A 415 -14.74 13.20 27.38
C HIS A 415 -14.88 11.72 27.77
N GLY A 416 -14.72 11.41 29.07
CA GLY A 416 -14.72 10.06 29.63
C GLY A 416 -15.94 9.16 29.38
N SER A 417 -16.96 9.62 28.64
CA SER A 417 -18.07 8.82 28.11
C SER A 417 -17.68 7.93 26.92
N ASN A 418 -16.50 8.12 26.34
CA ASN A 418 -16.10 7.49 25.07
C ASN A 418 -15.20 6.25 25.23
N TYR A 419 -15.02 5.78 26.46
CA TYR A 419 -14.42 4.49 26.77
C TYR A 419 -15.51 3.51 27.19
N ASP A 420 -15.30 2.23 26.86
CA ASP A 420 -16.21 1.17 27.29
C ASP A 420 -16.15 1.02 28.82
N SER A 421 -17.30 1.10 29.48
CA SER A 421 -17.39 1.11 30.94
C SER A 421 -16.92 -0.20 31.60
N LEU A 422 -16.95 -1.32 30.87
CA LEU A 422 -16.56 -2.63 31.38
C LEU A 422 -15.07 -2.90 31.22
N THR A 423 -14.51 -2.63 30.03
CA THR A 423 -13.12 -3.00 29.67
C THR A 423 -12.13 -1.85 29.74
N GLN A 424 -12.62 -0.60 29.84
CA GLN A 424 -11.81 0.63 29.74
C GLN A 424 -11.04 0.76 28.42
N LEU A 425 -11.43 -0.01 27.39
CA LEU A 425 -10.90 0.11 26.04
C LEU A 425 -11.65 1.21 25.28
N PRO A 426 -11.04 1.82 24.25
CA PRO A 426 -11.72 2.71 23.30
C PRO A 426 -13.01 2.08 22.78
N ASN A 427 -14.07 2.89 22.65
CA ASN A 427 -15.34 2.45 22.06
C ASN A 427 -15.31 2.54 20.52
N ASN A 428 -16.43 2.17 19.89
CA ASN A 428 -16.60 2.24 18.44
C ASN A 428 -16.40 3.65 17.83
N GLN A 429 -16.71 4.72 18.56
CA GLN A 429 -16.56 6.09 18.08
C GLN A 429 -15.09 6.50 17.99
N ILE A 430 -14.30 6.24 19.04
CA ILE A 430 -12.85 6.49 19.04
C ILE A 430 -12.18 5.66 17.95
N PHE A 431 -12.52 4.36 17.87
CA PHE A 431 -11.94 3.47 16.87
C PHE A 431 -12.19 3.96 15.44
N SER A 432 -13.44 4.32 15.10
CA SER A 432 -13.79 4.77 13.75
C SER A 432 -13.06 6.07 13.35
N HIS A 433 -12.89 7.01 14.28
CA HIS A 433 -12.12 8.23 14.02
C HIS A 433 -10.63 7.94 13.86
N GLN A 434 -10.07 7.02 14.67
CA GLN A 434 -8.68 6.60 14.51
C GLN A 434 -8.46 5.99 13.11
N VAL A 435 -9.35 5.10 12.66
CA VAL A 435 -9.23 4.50 11.32
C VAL A 435 -9.22 5.57 10.23
N ASN A 436 -10.10 6.58 10.31
CA ASN A 436 -10.11 7.68 9.34
C ASN A 436 -8.79 8.45 9.32
N LEU A 437 -8.24 8.81 10.48
CA LEU A 437 -6.92 9.46 10.54
C LEU A 437 -5.82 8.59 9.95
N SER A 438 -5.81 7.31 10.31
CA SER A 438 -4.80 6.38 9.87
C SER A 438 -4.85 6.20 8.36
N LEU A 439 -6.04 6.13 7.76
CA LEU A 439 -6.22 6.03 6.31
C LEU A 439 -5.59 7.21 5.56
N VAL A 440 -5.81 8.44 6.03
CA VAL A 440 -5.22 9.63 5.39
C VAL A 440 -3.69 9.56 5.43
N ASN A 441 -3.14 9.21 6.60
CA ASN A 441 -1.68 9.08 6.79
C ASN A 441 -1.08 7.94 5.95
N ALA A 442 -1.80 6.81 5.84
CA ALA A 442 -1.35 5.64 5.10
C ALA A 442 -1.29 5.92 3.59
N VAL A 443 -2.26 6.66 3.05
CA VAL A 443 -2.23 7.09 1.64
C VAL A 443 -1.04 8.01 1.36
N GLU A 444 -0.68 8.90 2.29
CA GLU A 444 0.47 9.79 2.13
C GLU A 444 1.81 9.04 2.14
N LYS A 445 1.92 8.01 2.99
CA LYS A 445 3.16 7.25 3.19
C LYS A 445 3.26 5.98 2.34
N GLY A 446 2.19 5.63 1.62
CA GLY A 446 2.10 4.35 0.89
C GLY A 446 2.08 3.13 1.82
N GLU A 447 1.63 3.30 3.06
CA GLU A 447 1.57 2.23 4.07
C GLU A 447 0.28 1.40 3.92
N ILE A 448 0.35 0.13 4.33
CA ILE A 448 -0.83 -0.72 4.43
C ILE A 448 -1.39 -0.61 5.85
N LEU A 449 -2.71 -0.46 5.97
CA LEU A 449 -3.40 -0.54 7.27
C LEU A 449 -4.13 -1.86 7.37
N GLY A 450 -4.06 -2.46 8.55
CA GLY A 450 -4.80 -3.68 8.87
C GLY A 450 -5.90 -3.41 9.87
N ILE A 451 -7.11 -3.85 9.55
CA ILE A 451 -8.23 -3.89 10.48
C ILE A 451 -8.57 -5.35 10.74
N VAL A 452 -8.60 -5.72 12.02
CA VAL A 452 -8.99 -7.05 12.46
C VAL A 452 -10.22 -6.93 13.36
N MET A 453 -11.29 -7.61 12.97
CA MET A 453 -12.50 -7.78 13.78
C MET A 453 -12.46 -9.16 14.43
N LEU A 454 -12.67 -9.22 15.74
CA LEU A 454 -12.65 -10.44 16.53
C LEU A 454 -13.99 -10.60 17.25
N ASP A 455 -14.56 -11.81 17.19
CA ASP A 455 -15.79 -12.17 17.90
C ASP A 455 -15.60 -13.51 18.63
N LEU A 456 -16.05 -13.56 19.88
CA LEU A 456 -15.87 -14.72 20.76
C LEU A 456 -16.86 -15.84 20.40
N ASP A 457 -16.32 -17.02 20.10
CA ASP A 457 -17.15 -18.15 19.68
C ASP A 457 -17.96 -18.72 20.85
N GLN A 458 -19.25 -18.94 20.60
CA GLN A 458 -20.21 -19.50 21.57
C GLN A 458 -20.39 -18.68 22.86
N PHE A 459 -19.99 -17.41 22.89
CA PHE A 459 -20.11 -16.55 24.08
C PHE A 459 -21.54 -16.46 24.64
N LYS A 460 -22.56 -16.42 23.77
CA LYS A 460 -23.97 -16.48 24.17
C LYS A 460 -24.30 -17.72 25.01
N ARG A 461 -23.79 -18.89 24.63
CA ARG A 461 -24.02 -20.16 25.35
C ARG A 461 -23.36 -20.13 26.73
N ILE A 462 -22.20 -19.48 26.84
CA ILE A 462 -21.51 -19.24 28.12
C ILE A 462 -22.38 -18.37 29.03
N ASN A 463 -22.92 -17.26 28.51
CA ASN A 463 -23.84 -16.40 29.27
C ASN A 463 -25.10 -17.13 29.72
N GLU A 464 -25.69 -17.97 28.87
CA GLU A 464 -26.88 -18.76 29.19
C GLU A 464 -26.59 -19.85 30.24
N SER A 465 -25.37 -20.41 30.24
CA SER A 465 -24.99 -21.51 31.13
C SER A 465 -24.43 -21.05 32.48
N LEU A 466 -23.65 -19.97 32.50
CA LEU A 466 -22.88 -19.50 33.67
C LEU A 466 -23.29 -18.10 34.15
N GLY A 467 -24.15 -17.40 33.42
CA GLY A 467 -24.69 -16.09 33.75
C GLY A 467 -23.84 -14.90 33.27
N HIS A 468 -24.48 -13.73 33.15
CA HIS A 468 -23.87 -12.51 32.61
C HIS A 468 -22.64 -12.01 33.37
N LYS A 469 -22.55 -12.24 34.70
CA LYS A 469 -21.37 -11.85 35.49
C LYS A 469 -20.10 -12.59 35.03
N VAL A 470 -20.23 -13.84 34.60
CA VAL A 470 -19.11 -14.63 34.08
C VAL A 470 -18.74 -14.16 32.68
N GLY A 471 -19.74 -13.82 31.85
CA GLY A 471 -19.51 -13.22 30.55
C GLY A 471 -18.77 -11.88 30.64
N ASP A 472 -19.18 -11.00 31.54
CA ASP A 472 -18.53 -9.70 31.76
C ASP A 472 -17.07 -9.88 32.19
N TYR A 473 -16.81 -10.79 33.12
CA TYR A 473 -15.45 -11.15 33.54
C TYR A 473 -14.60 -11.68 32.37
N LEU A 474 -15.16 -12.57 31.54
CA LEU A 474 -14.46 -13.11 30.38
C LEU A 474 -14.10 -12.00 29.38
N VAL A 475 -15.03 -11.09 29.07
CA VAL A 475 -14.77 -9.97 28.17
C VAL A 475 -13.65 -9.07 28.70
N GLN A 476 -13.62 -8.79 30.00
CA GLN A 476 -12.52 -8.05 30.63
C GLN A 476 -11.18 -8.78 30.46
N LYS A 477 -11.14 -10.07 30.80
CA LYS A 477 -9.89 -10.87 30.72
C LYS A 477 -9.41 -11.12 29.30
N VAL A 478 -10.32 -11.24 28.34
CA VAL A 478 -9.99 -11.29 26.91
C VAL A 478 -9.34 -9.97 26.48
N GLY A 479 -9.97 -8.83 26.82
CA GLY A 479 -9.44 -7.51 26.52
C GLY A 479 -8.04 -7.29 27.10
N GLU A 480 -7.83 -7.65 28.36
CA GLU A 480 -6.51 -7.62 29.01
C GLU A 480 -5.50 -8.51 28.29
N ARG A 481 -5.84 -9.77 28.01
CA ARG A 481 -4.91 -10.73 27.37
C ARG A 481 -4.50 -10.30 25.97
N ILE A 482 -5.42 -9.74 25.18
CA ILE A 482 -5.11 -9.22 23.84
C ILE A 482 -4.25 -7.96 23.96
N ARG A 483 -4.59 -7.03 24.86
CA ARG A 483 -3.81 -5.80 25.08
C ARG A 483 -2.36 -6.12 25.47
N ASP A 484 -2.17 -7.01 26.44
CA ASP A 484 -0.84 -7.38 26.94
C ASP A 484 0.00 -8.02 25.83
N TYR A 485 -0.62 -8.79 24.92
CA TYR A 485 0.07 -9.32 23.74
C TYR A 485 0.41 -8.22 22.73
N LEU A 486 -0.52 -7.31 22.43
CA LEU A 486 -0.28 -6.20 21.50
C LEU A 486 0.80 -5.23 22.00
N GLU A 487 0.98 -5.07 23.32
CA GLU A 487 2.09 -4.31 23.89
C GLU A 487 3.47 -4.90 23.59
N THR A 488 3.56 -6.19 23.25
CA THR A 488 4.81 -6.81 22.77
C THR A 488 5.10 -6.51 21.29
N LYS A 489 4.13 -5.93 20.58
CA LYS A 489 4.16 -5.63 19.14
C LYS A 489 4.09 -4.13 18.85
N LYS A 490 4.82 -3.31 19.63
CA LYS A 490 4.77 -1.84 19.55
C LYS A 490 5.21 -1.29 18.19
N GLU A 491 6.04 -2.03 17.46
CA GLU A 491 6.47 -1.72 16.10
C GLU A 491 5.29 -1.57 15.12
N LEU A 492 4.21 -2.34 15.32
CA LEU A 492 2.98 -2.30 14.51
C LEU A 492 2.00 -1.18 14.96
N ASN A 493 2.34 -0.46 16.03
CA ASN A 493 1.51 0.57 16.67
C ASN A 493 0.02 0.16 16.79
N PRO A 494 -0.29 -0.96 17.46
CA PRO A 494 -1.64 -1.50 17.50
C PRO A 494 -2.58 -0.67 18.38
N LEU A 495 -3.81 -0.42 17.91
CA LEU A 495 -4.92 0.09 18.71
C LEU A 495 -5.95 -1.02 18.93
N LEU A 496 -6.21 -1.37 20.18
CA LEU A 496 -7.29 -2.27 20.58
C LEU A 496 -8.50 -1.48 21.04
N ALA A 497 -9.69 -1.83 20.55
CA ALA A 497 -10.97 -1.25 20.95
C ALA A 497 -12.02 -2.34 21.20
N ARG A 498 -13.02 -2.02 22.02
CA ARG A 498 -14.23 -2.85 22.15
C ARG A 498 -15.33 -2.25 21.27
N TRP A 499 -15.82 -3.04 20.31
CA TRP A 499 -16.82 -2.55 19.36
C TRP A 499 -18.21 -2.53 19.98
N HIS A 500 -18.68 -3.70 20.44
CA HIS A 500 -19.86 -3.89 21.29
C HIS A 500 -19.95 -5.36 21.72
N GLY A 501 -20.59 -5.64 22.87
CA GLY A 501 -20.83 -7.02 23.32
C GLY A 501 -19.54 -7.82 23.48
N ASP A 502 -19.42 -8.92 22.74
CA ASP A 502 -18.30 -9.85 22.68
C ASP A 502 -17.32 -9.58 21.53
N ARG A 503 -17.44 -8.43 20.85
CA ARG A 503 -16.60 -8.07 19.71
C ARG A 503 -15.51 -7.06 20.04
N PHE A 504 -14.32 -7.33 19.53
CA PHE A 504 -13.15 -6.48 19.62
C PHE A 504 -12.65 -6.07 18.24
N MET A 505 -12.00 -4.92 18.17
CA MET A 505 -11.41 -4.37 16.96
C MET A 505 -9.95 -4.04 17.21
N ILE A 506 -9.10 -4.41 16.25
CA ILE A 506 -7.66 -4.11 16.27
C ILE A 506 -7.34 -3.33 15.00
N LEU A 507 -6.70 -2.17 15.16
CA LEU A 507 -6.16 -1.38 14.07
C LEU A 507 -4.64 -1.45 14.13
N LEU A 508 -4.01 -1.83 13.02
CA LEU A 508 -2.56 -1.94 12.88
C LEU A 508 -2.08 -0.90 11.87
N HIS A 509 -1.00 -0.21 12.23
CA HIS A 509 -0.36 0.78 11.37
C HIS A 509 0.93 0.20 10.78
N LYS A 510 1.41 0.79 9.69
CA LYS A 510 2.73 0.50 9.12
C LYS A 510 2.96 -0.97 8.72
N LEU A 511 1.96 -1.64 8.16
CA LEU A 511 2.16 -2.99 7.66
C LEU A 511 2.98 -2.93 6.36
N THR A 512 4.05 -3.73 6.30
CA THR A 512 4.88 -3.84 5.09
C THR A 512 4.35 -4.96 4.19
N TYR A 513 3.88 -6.07 4.80
CA TYR A 513 3.34 -7.24 4.12
C TYR A 513 2.16 -7.83 4.89
N THR A 514 1.33 -8.65 4.23
CA THR A 514 0.18 -9.31 4.87
C THR A 514 0.58 -10.40 5.87
N ASP A 515 1.80 -10.92 5.78
CA ASP A 515 2.29 -12.02 6.62
C ASP A 515 2.42 -11.62 8.10
N GLU A 516 2.85 -10.38 8.39
CA GLU A 516 2.94 -9.84 9.76
C GLU A 516 1.58 -9.87 10.46
N LEU A 517 0.53 -9.52 9.71
CA LEU A 517 -0.84 -9.49 10.23
C LEU A 517 -1.41 -10.90 10.39
N ILE A 518 -1.08 -11.82 9.48
CA ILE A 518 -1.46 -13.23 9.57
C ILE A 518 -0.83 -13.88 10.82
N GLU A 519 0.46 -13.61 11.07
CA GLU A 519 1.17 -14.12 12.24
C GLU A 519 0.56 -13.58 13.54
N LEU A 520 0.27 -12.28 13.59
CA LEU A 520 -0.43 -11.66 14.72
C LEU A 520 -1.78 -12.34 15.01
N CYS A 521 -2.58 -12.61 13.98
CA CYS A 521 -3.88 -13.26 14.13
C CYS A 521 -3.76 -14.70 14.65
N LYS A 522 -2.76 -15.46 14.18
CA LYS A 522 -2.48 -16.82 14.65
C LYS A 522 -2.10 -16.82 16.13
N GLU A 523 -1.24 -15.92 16.55
CA GLU A 523 -0.81 -15.78 17.94
C GLU A 523 -1.96 -15.35 18.85
N ILE A 524 -2.79 -14.40 18.43
CA ILE A 524 -3.99 -14.00 19.19
C ILE A 524 -4.91 -15.21 19.42
N LEU A 525 -5.18 -16.01 18.39
CA LEU A 525 -5.97 -17.24 18.51
C LEU A 525 -5.34 -18.22 19.52
N GLN A 526 -4.04 -18.47 19.43
CA GLN A 526 -3.33 -19.35 20.36
C GLN A 526 -3.38 -18.83 21.81
N LYS A 527 -3.23 -17.53 22.03
CA LYS A 527 -3.32 -16.93 23.37
C LYS A 527 -4.71 -17.07 23.97
N LEU A 528 -5.76 -16.94 23.15
CA LEU A 528 -7.15 -17.09 23.59
C LEU A 528 -7.53 -18.54 23.90
N GLN A 529 -6.87 -19.53 23.27
CA GLN A 529 -7.05 -20.95 23.59
C GLN A 529 -6.57 -21.35 24.99
N ASN A 530 -5.75 -20.52 25.65
CA ASN A 530 -5.40 -20.78 27.04
C ASN A 530 -6.64 -20.64 27.93
N PRO A 531 -6.94 -21.61 28.82
CA PRO A 531 -8.16 -21.60 29.60
C PRO A 531 -8.28 -20.35 30.49
N PHE A 532 -9.52 -19.88 30.65
CA PHE A 532 -9.86 -18.82 31.60
C PHE A 532 -10.38 -19.45 32.89
N TYR A 533 -9.89 -18.95 34.03
CA TYR A 533 -10.24 -19.46 35.34
C TYR A 533 -11.17 -18.48 36.05
N PHE A 534 -12.39 -18.92 36.38
CA PHE A 534 -13.32 -18.16 37.19
C PHE A 534 -13.85 -19.03 38.32
N GLN A 535 -13.46 -18.71 39.56
CA GLN A 535 -13.77 -19.53 40.75
C GLN A 535 -13.30 -20.99 40.56
N SER A 536 -14.22 -21.96 40.55
CA SER A 536 -13.95 -23.38 40.32
C SER A 536 -14.18 -23.85 38.88
N HIS A 537 -14.46 -22.94 37.95
CA HIS A 537 -14.72 -23.27 36.55
C HIS A 537 -13.50 -22.98 35.67
N ILE A 538 -13.20 -23.93 34.80
CA ILE A 538 -12.25 -23.80 33.69
C ILE A 538 -13.08 -23.55 32.44
N ILE A 539 -12.83 -22.44 31.76
CA ILE A 539 -13.60 -22.01 30.58
C ILE A 539 -12.66 -21.99 29.38
N ASP A 540 -12.91 -22.90 28.45
CA ASP A 540 -12.24 -22.93 27.14
C ASP A 540 -12.98 -21.98 26.19
N LEU A 541 -12.25 -21.05 25.62
CA LEU A 541 -12.79 -20.01 24.74
C LEU A 541 -12.03 -20.04 23.41
N SER A 542 -12.77 -19.84 22.32
CA SER A 542 -12.20 -19.64 20.99
C SER A 542 -12.76 -18.35 20.40
N ALA A 543 -12.15 -17.86 19.33
CA ALA A 543 -12.59 -16.66 18.64
C ALA A 543 -12.48 -16.83 17.13
N SER A 544 -13.30 -16.10 16.40
CA SER A 544 -13.23 -16.00 14.95
C SER A 544 -12.81 -14.60 14.55
N LEU A 545 -11.82 -14.48 13.65
CA LEU A 545 -11.24 -13.21 13.24
C LEU A 545 -11.50 -12.93 11.75
N GLY A 546 -11.85 -11.69 11.44
CA GLY A 546 -11.97 -11.20 10.08
C GLY A 546 -11.02 -10.04 9.84
N ILE A 547 -10.33 -10.07 8.70
CA ILE A 547 -9.27 -9.13 8.37
C ILE A 547 -9.67 -8.33 7.14
N SER A 548 -9.44 -7.03 7.18
CA SER A 548 -9.53 -6.14 6.02
C SER A 548 -8.29 -5.25 5.95
N LEU A 549 -7.81 -5.00 4.74
CA LEU A 549 -6.58 -4.25 4.47
C LEU A 549 -6.88 -2.99 3.65
N ALA A 550 -6.37 -1.85 4.08
CA ALA A 550 -6.37 -0.64 3.24
C ALA A 550 -5.03 -0.51 2.50
N PRO A 551 -5.02 -0.10 1.22
CA PRO A 551 -6.18 0.34 0.42
C PRO A 551 -6.91 -0.78 -0.38
N TYR A 552 -6.48 -2.05 -0.25
CA TYR A 552 -6.93 -3.14 -1.13
C TYR A 552 -8.41 -3.52 -0.98
N ASP A 553 -8.85 -3.64 0.27
CA ASP A 553 -10.20 -4.09 0.62
C ASP A 553 -11.15 -2.92 0.79
N GLY A 554 -10.65 -1.69 0.85
CA GLY A 554 -11.47 -0.49 0.97
C GLY A 554 -10.63 0.75 1.24
N ASP A 555 -11.21 1.90 0.91
CA ASP A 555 -10.61 3.21 1.11
C ASP A 555 -11.24 3.97 2.29
N ARG A 556 -12.29 3.42 2.90
CA ARG A 556 -13.09 4.04 3.98
C ARG A 556 -13.17 3.17 5.20
N ALA A 557 -13.21 3.80 6.39
CA ALA A 557 -13.41 3.11 7.66
C ALA A 557 -14.64 2.19 7.63
N GLU A 558 -15.80 2.69 7.23
CA GLU A 558 -17.05 1.92 7.15
C GLU A 558 -16.92 0.69 6.23
N THR A 559 -16.27 0.85 5.08
CA THR A 559 -16.08 -0.24 4.11
C THR A 559 -15.14 -1.30 4.67
N LEU A 560 -14.00 -0.88 5.23
CA LEU A 560 -13.03 -1.81 5.82
C LEU A 560 -13.59 -2.53 7.05
N ILE A 561 -14.35 -1.83 7.90
CA ILE A 561 -15.01 -2.43 9.05
C ILE A 561 -16.06 -3.47 8.59
N ASN A 562 -16.90 -3.13 7.61
CA ASN A 562 -17.88 -4.07 7.05
C ASN A 562 -17.21 -5.28 6.38
N ASN A 563 -16.07 -5.07 5.75
CA ASN A 563 -15.32 -6.13 5.08
C ASN A 563 -14.62 -7.05 6.07
N ALA A 564 -14.07 -6.49 7.15
CA ALA A 564 -13.56 -7.26 8.27
C ALA A 564 -14.69 -8.05 8.95
N GLU A 565 -15.89 -7.47 9.10
CA GLU A 565 -17.07 -8.19 9.61
C GLU A 565 -17.47 -9.35 8.69
N THR A 566 -17.51 -9.10 7.38
CA THR A 566 -17.82 -10.12 6.37
C THR A 566 -16.82 -11.28 6.44
N ALA A 567 -15.53 -10.97 6.51
CA ALA A 567 -14.47 -11.97 6.65
C ALA A 567 -14.57 -12.74 7.97
N MET A 568 -14.96 -12.09 9.07
CA MET A 568 -15.15 -12.72 10.38
C MET A 568 -16.30 -13.73 10.34
N TYR A 569 -17.42 -13.41 9.67
CA TYR A 569 -18.49 -14.38 9.45
C TYR A 569 -18.04 -15.54 8.57
N GLN A 570 -17.20 -15.29 7.55
CA GLN A 570 -16.59 -16.36 6.75
C GLN A 570 -15.69 -17.28 7.59
N ALA A 571 -14.94 -16.71 8.55
CA ALA A 571 -14.15 -17.49 9.50
C ALA A 571 -15.04 -18.39 10.37
N LYS A 572 -16.19 -17.86 10.85
CA LYS A 572 -17.18 -18.67 11.59
C LYS A 572 -17.75 -19.80 10.75
N ALA A 573 -18.06 -19.55 9.48
CA ALA A 573 -18.60 -20.55 8.56
C ALA A 573 -17.59 -21.67 8.23
N ARG A 574 -16.28 -21.38 8.29
CA ARG A 574 -15.20 -22.34 8.02
C ARG A 574 -14.77 -23.19 9.22
N GLY A 575 -15.55 -23.21 10.30
CA GLY A 575 -15.31 -24.08 11.45
C GLY A 575 -14.93 -23.36 12.75
N LYS A 576 -15.01 -22.02 12.81
CA LYS A 576 -14.66 -21.19 13.99
C LYS A 576 -13.20 -21.34 14.42
N ASN A 577 -12.75 -20.64 15.46
CA ASN A 577 -11.36 -20.69 15.94
C ASN A 577 -10.31 -20.46 14.83
N THR A 578 -10.61 -19.57 13.89
CA THR A 578 -9.76 -19.29 12.72
C THR A 578 -9.87 -17.82 12.34
N PHE A 579 -8.99 -17.37 11.45
CA PHE A 579 -9.10 -16.05 10.81
C PHE A 579 -9.42 -16.20 9.31
N GLN A 580 -9.93 -15.12 8.71
CA GLN A 580 -10.07 -14.98 7.26
C GLN A 580 -9.70 -13.58 6.82
N LEU A 581 -8.99 -13.49 5.68
CA LEU A 581 -8.83 -12.24 4.95
C LEU A 581 -10.07 -12.01 4.10
N TYR A 582 -10.52 -10.76 4.07
CA TYR A 582 -11.59 -10.36 3.19
C TYR A 582 -11.20 -10.64 1.74
N ASN A 583 -12.12 -11.24 1.00
CA ASN A 583 -11.95 -11.49 -0.42
C ASN A 583 -13.21 -11.00 -1.17
N PRO A 584 -13.10 -9.96 -2.03
CA PRO A 584 -14.24 -9.39 -2.74
C PRO A 584 -14.87 -10.35 -3.76
N GLN A 585 -14.15 -11.36 -4.25
CA GLN A 585 -14.71 -12.40 -5.12
C GLN A 585 -15.72 -13.29 -4.38
N LEU A 586 -15.65 -13.34 -3.05
CA LEU A 586 -16.67 -13.95 -2.20
C LEU A 586 -17.87 -13.02 -1.96
N LYS A 587 -17.74 -11.71 -2.26
CA LYS A 587 -18.73 -10.65 -1.96
C LYS A 587 -19.84 -10.49 -2.99
N GLN A 588 -19.80 -11.21 -4.12
CA GLN A 588 -20.98 -11.35 -5.01
C GLN A 588 -22.14 -12.15 -4.35
N GLN A 589 -22.10 -12.34 -3.03
CA GLN A 589 -23.05 -13.10 -2.25
C GLN A 589 -23.48 -12.39 -0.95
N ASP A 590 -23.57 -11.05 -0.95
CA ASP A 590 -24.35 -10.33 0.09
C ASP A 590 -25.86 -10.60 -0.11
N PHE A 591 -26.22 -11.84 0.23
CA PHE A 591 -27.57 -12.29 0.53
C PHE A 591 -27.90 -11.79 1.93
N ASN A 592 -29.07 -11.19 2.13
CA ASN A 592 -29.57 -10.89 3.47
C ASN A 592 -29.83 -12.22 4.20
N TRP A 593 -28.83 -12.71 4.96
CA TRP A 593 -28.79 -14.03 5.60
C TRP A 593 -30.02 -14.29 6.49
N LEU A 594 -30.47 -13.26 7.21
CA LEU A 594 -31.67 -13.30 8.05
C LEU A 594 -32.97 -13.42 7.23
N ALA A 595 -33.06 -12.72 6.10
CA ALA A 595 -34.20 -12.87 5.20
C ALA A 595 -34.22 -14.25 4.54
N LEU A 596 -33.05 -14.74 4.14
CA LEU A 596 -32.90 -16.04 3.51
C LEU A 596 -33.27 -17.20 4.46
N ALA A 597 -32.92 -17.08 5.74
CA ALA A 597 -33.32 -18.04 6.78
C ALA A 597 -34.85 -18.14 6.92
N ALA A 598 -35.54 -16.99 6.89
CA ALA A 598 -36.99 -16.94 6.97
C ALA A 598 -37.67 -17.49 5.71
N ASP A 599 -37.07 -17.25 4.53
CA ASP A 599 -37.62 -17.71 3.26
C ASP A 599 -37.35 -19.20 3.01
N LEU A 600 -36.22 -19.76 3.46
CA LEU A 600 -35.95 -21.21 3.37
C LEU A 600 -37.02 -22.05 4.09
N LYS A 601 -37.51 -21.58 5.24
CA LYS A 601 -38.62 -22.23 5.96
C LYS A 601 -39.92 -22.26 5.16
N ARG A 602 -40.16 -21.26 4.32
CA ARG A 602 -41.35 -21.16 3.45
C ARG A 602 -41.15 -21.92 2.14
N ALA A 603 -39.91 -22.07 1.67
CA ALA A 603 -39.59 -22.71 0.40
C ALA A 603 -40.09 -24.18 0.36
N ILE A 604 -40.02 -24.90 1.48
CA ILE A 604 -40.52 -26.29 1.61
C ILE A 604 -42.03 -26.37 1.35
N SER A 605 -42.82 -25.38 1.77
CA SER A 605 -44.27 -25.37 1.58
C SER A 605 -44.74 -24.69 0.29
N ARG A 606 -43.85 -24.04 -0.45
CA ARG A 606 -44.14 -23.25 -1.66
C ARG A 606 -43.67 -23.89 -2.97
N GLU A 607 -43.22 -25.13 -2.94
CA GLU A 607 -42.69 -25.84 -4.12
C GLU A 607 -41.49 -25.09 -4.77
N GLU A 608 -40.75 -24.31 -3.98
CA GLU A 608 -39.55 -23.58 -4.45
C GLU A 608 -38.29 -24.48 -4.44
N LEU A 609 -38.39 -25.63 -3.78
CA LEU A 609 -37.35 -26.67 -3.74
C LEU A 609 -37.69 -27.76 -4.76
N THR A 610 -36.68 -28.17 -5.52
CA THR A 610 -36.79 -29.27 -6.49
C THR A 610 -35.60 -30.22 -6.34
N LEU A 611 -35.73 -31.45 -6.82
CA LEU A 611 -34.63 -32.41 -6.90
C LEU A 611 -34.16 -32.52 -8.35
N GLN A 612 -32.85 -32.43 -8.53
CA GLN A 612 -32.17 -32.86 -9.74
C GLN A 612 -31.44 -34.16 -9.48
N TYR A 613 -31.29 -34.99 -10.50
CA TYR A 613 -30.78 -36.34 -10.41
C TYR A 613 -29.55 -36.45 -11.31
N GLN A 614 -28.41 -36.82 -10.74
CA GLN A 614 -27.18 -37.02 -11.49
C GLN A 614 -26.90 -38.52 -11.68
N PRO A 615 -26.74 -39.02 -12.91
CA PRO A 615 -26.51 -40.44 -13.15
C PRO A 615 -25.10 -40.90 -12.77
N GLN A 616 -25.02 -42.12 -12.26
CA GLN A 616 -23.80 -42.86 -11.97
C GLN A 616 -23.70 -44.05 -12.94
N ILE A 617 -22.55 -44.25 -13.58
CA ILE A 617 -22.33 -45.35 -14.53
C ILE A 617 -21.32 -46.34 -13.98
N SER A 618 -21.66 -47.63 -14.06
CA SER A 618 -20.72 -48.70 -13.72
C SER A 618 -19.77 -48.98 -14.89
N PHE A 619 -18.47 -49.06 -14.60
CA PHE A 619 -17.48 -49.51 -15.60
C PHE A 619 -17.70 -50.95 -16.04
N LYS A 620 -18.27 -51.80 -15.17
CA LYS A 620 -18.51 -53.22 -15.42
C LYS A 620 -19.67 -53.45 -16.39
N THR A 621 -20.81 -52.80 -16.15
CA THR A 621 -22.01 -52.98 -16.98
C THR A 621 -22.10 -51.97 -18.12
N LYS A 622 -21.34 -50.88 -18.06
CA LYS A 622 -21.41 -49.71 -18.97
C LYS A 622 -22.81 -49.08 -19.07
N THR A 623 -23.64 -49.30 -18.06
CA THR A 623 -24.99 -48.75 -17.94
C THR A 623 -25.11 -47.88 -16.70
N ILE A 624 -26.10 -47.00 -16.68
CA ILE A 624 -26.48 -46.26 -15.48
C ILE A 624 -26.89 -47.27 -14.41
N CYS A 625 -26.24 -47.21 -13.24
CA CYS A 625 -26.46 -48.13 -12.12
C CYS A 625 -27.08 -47.46 -10.90
N GLY A 626 -27.03 -46.13 -10.85
CA GLY A 626 -27.59 -45.33 -9.77
C GLY A 626 -27.73 -43.87 -10.18
N VAL A 627 -28.40 -43.10 -9.33
CA VAL A 627 -28.53 -41.65 -9.46
C VAL A 627 -28.37 -41.02 -8.09
N GLU A 628 -27.78 -39.83 -8.05
CA GLU A 628 -27.73 -39.00 -6.85
C GLU A 628 -28.78 -37.90 -6.91
N ALA A 629 -29.66 -37.85 -5.90
CA ALA A 629 -30.67 -36.82 -5.74
C ALA A 629 -30.08 -35.59 -5.04
N LEU A 630 -30.00 -34.51 -5.79
CA LEU A 630 -29.39 -33.26 -5.39
C LEU A 630 -30.45 -32.17 -5.24
N ALA A 631 -30.60 -31.65 -4.02
CA ALA A 631 -31.54 -30.57 -3.74
C ALA A 631 -31.14 -29.29 -4.50
N ARG A 632 -32.13 -28.59 -5.03
CA ARG A 632 -32.00 -27.29 -5.69
C ARG A 632 -33.06 -26.36 -5.16
N TRP A 633 -32.68 -25.10 -4.96
CA TRP A 633 -33.61 -24.07 -4.51
C TRP A 633 -33.68 -22.96 -5.53
N TYR A 634 -34.86 -22.74 -6.11
CA TYR A 634 -35.13 -21.60 -6.95
C TYR A 634 -35.90 -20.54 -6.16
N HIS A 635 -35.23 -19.47 -5.78
CA HIS A 635 -35.85 -18.39 -5.02
C HIS A 635 -36.48 -17.36 -5.98
N PRO A 636 -37.76 -16.96 -5.78
CA PRO A 636 -38.48 -16.07 -6.70
C PRO A 636 -37.79 -14.73 -6.99
N LYS A 637 -37.04 -14.19 -6.02
CA LYS A 637 -36.31 -12.92 -6.15
C LYS A 637 -34.82 -13.08 -6.47
N HIS A 638 -34.23 -14.23 -6.14
CA HIS A 638 -32.77 -14.40 -6.14
C HIS A 638 -32.29 -15.47 -7.13
N GLY A 639 -33.21 -16.10 -7.88
CA GLY A 639 -32.89 -17.18 -8.80
C GLY A 639 -32.39 -18.42 -8.07
N TRP A 640 -31.54 -19.21 -8.73
CA TRP A 640 -30.97 -20.44 -8.16
C TRP A 640 -30.04 -20.13 -7.00
N ILE A 641 -30.34 -20.70 -5.83
CA ILE A 641 -29.51 -20.60 -4.63
C ILE A 641 -28.71 -21.89 -4.48
N SER A 642 -27.39 -21.74 -4.39
CA SER A 642 -26.46 -22.86 -4.30
C SER A 642 -26.70 -23.70 -3.02
N PRO A 643 -26.67 -25.04 -3.10
CA PRO A 643 -26.71 -25.95 -1.94
C PRO A 643 -25.63 -25.65 -0.90
N ALA A 644 -24.43 -25.25 -1.34
CA ALA A 644 -23.33 -24.82 -0.46
C ALA A 644 -23.67 -23.59 0.41
N LYS A 645 -24.77 -22.89 0.11
CA LYS A 645 -25.29 -21.77 0.93
C LYS A 645 -26.43 -22.18 1.84
N PHE A 646 -27.45 -22.84 1.29
CA PHE A 646 -28.69 -23.06 2.03
C PHE A 646 -28.66 -24.33 2.90
N ILE A 647 -27.78 -25.30 2.63
CA ILE A 647 -27.62 -26.48 3.48
C ILE A 647 -26.97 -26.09 4.83
N PRO A 648 -25.83 -25.36 4.87
CA PRO A 648 -25.26 -24.88 6.14
C PRO A 648 -26.22 -23.96 6.91
N LEU A 649 -26.97 -23.12 6.18
CA LEU A 649 -28.03 -22.30 6.76
C LEU A 649 -29.11 -23.16 7.44
N ALA A 650 -29.57 -24.21 6.77
CA ALA A 650 -30.57 -25.13 7.31
C ALA A 650 -30.07 -25.86 8.58
N GLU A 651 -28.78 -26.19 8.64
CA GLU A 651 -28.14 -26.80 9.80
C GLU A 651 -28.10 -25.83 10.99
N GLU A 652 -27.64 -24.59 10.77
CA GLU A 652 -27.51 -23.57 11.82
C GLU A 652 -28.86 -23.25 12.50
N ILE A 653 -29.94 -23.16 11.72
CA ILE A 653 -31.28 -22.83 12.22
C ILE A 653 -32.13 -24.06 12.56
N GLY A 654 -31.57 -25.27 12.42
CA GLY A 654 -32.24 -26.54 12.73
C GLY A 654 -33.33 -26.98 11.73
N LEU A 655 -33.45 -26.35 10.57
CA LEU A 655 -34.37 -26.75 9.49
C LEU A 655 -33.87 -27.93 8.66
N ILE A 656 -32.60 -28.32 8.80
CA ILE A 656 -32.01 -29.45 8.06
C ILE A 656 -32.79 -30.76 8.21
N HIS A 657 -33.45 -30.96 9.35
CA HIS A 657 -34.28 -32.13 9.58
C HIS A 657 -35.54 -32.15 8.70
N ASP A 658 -36.19 -31.00 8.54
CA ASP A 658 -37.42 -30.89 7.74
C ASP A 658 -37.08 -30.93 6.24
N LEU A 659 -35.98 -30.28 5.86
CA LEU A 659 -35.44 -30.34 4.50
C LEU A 659 -35.04 -31.78 4.13
N GLY A 660 -34.28 -32.47 4.99
CA GLY A 660 -33.84 -33.84 4.74
C GLY A 660 -35.01 -34.83 4.64
N GLU A 661 -36.07 -34.64 5.44
CA GLU A 661 -37.29 -35.44 5.31
C GLU A 661 -37.99 -35.22 3.96
N TRP A 662 -38.09 -33.96 3.52
CA TRP A 662 -38.66 -33.62 2.22
C TRP A 662 -37.83 -34.20 1.06
N VAL A 663 -36.50 -34.11 1.11
CA VAL A 663 -35.60 -34.68 0.09
C VAL A 663 -35.78 -36.20 0.01
N LEU A 664 -35.71 -36.90 1.16
CA LEU A 664 -35.85 -38.36 1.22
C LEU A 664 -37.20 -38.83 0.66
N LYS A 665 -38.29 -38.19 1.08
CA LYS A 665 -39.63 -38.52 0.61
C LYS A 665 -39.76 -38.32 -0.90
N THR A 666 -39.34 -37.16 -1.39
CA THR A 666 -39.44 -36.80 -2.82
C THR A 666 -38.59 -37.72 -3.70
N ALA A 667 -37.38 -38.09 -3.25
CA ALA A 667 -36.52 -39.02 -3.95
C ALA A 667 -37.14 -40.43 -4.03
N CYS A 668 -37.71 -40.92 -2.91
CA CYS A 668 -38.37 -42.23 -2.88
C CYS A 668 -39.66 -42.26 -3.74
N GLU A 669 -40.44 -41.19 -3.74
CA GLU A 669 -41.62 -41.03 -4.60
C GLU A 669 -41.22 -41.01 -6.09
N GLN A 670 -40.15 -40.29 -6.44
CA GLN A 670 -39.65 -40.26 -7.81
C GLN A 670 -39.14 -41.63 -8.27
N HIS A 671 -38.43 -42.36 -7.40
CA HIS A 671 -38.02 -43.74 -7.69
C HIS A 671 -39.24 -44.63 -8.00
N ARG A 672 -40.29 -44.53 -7.18
CA ARG A 672 -41.53 -45.29 -7.40
C ARG A 672 -42.20 -44.93 -8.72
N LEU A 673 -42.23 -43.65 -9.08
CA LEU A 673 -42.74 -43.20 -10.37
C LEU A 673 -41.95 -43.80 -11.53
N TRP A 674 -40.61 -43.86 -11.45
CA TRP A 674 -39.80 -44.49 -12.48
C TRP A 674 -40.08 -45.99 -12.62
N GLU A 675 -40.24 -46.72 -11.51
CA GLU A 675 -40.65 -48.13 -11.57
C GLU A 675 -42.02 -48.31 -12.24
N MET A 676 -42.98 -47.45 -11.93
CA MET A 676 -44.33 -47.48 -12.54
C MET A 676 -44.31 -47.18 -14.04
N LEU A 677 -43.35 -46.37 -14.50
CA LEU A 677 -43.11 -46.07 -15.91
C LEU A 677 -42.34 -47.20 -16.64
N GLY A 678 -42.00 -48.29 -15.95
CA GLY A 678 -41.28 -49.44 -16.52
C GLY A 678 -39.78 -49.20 -16.72
N LEU A 679 -39.22 -48.17 -16.07
CA LEU A 679 -37.77 -47.91 -16.07
C LEU A 679 -37.04 -48.90 -15.16
N PRO A 680 -35.74 -49.14 -15.39
CA PRO A 680 -34.94 -49.99 -14.50
C PRO A 680 -34.93 -49.45 -13.07
N SER A 681 -35.07 -50.33 -12.06
CA SER A 681 -34.91 -49.94 -10.65
C SER A 681 -33.44 -49.57 -10.38
N LEU A 682 -33.17 -48.27 -10.25
CA LEU A 682 -31.84 -47.72 -10.01
C LEU A 682 -31.60 -47.50 -8.52
N LYS A 683 -30.32 -47.52 -8.11
CA LYS A 683 -29.97 -47.02 -6.77
C LYS A 683 -30.22 -45.51 -6.72
N MET A 684 -30.90 -45.04 -5.68
CA MET A 684 -31.13 -43.64 -5.38
C MET A 684 -30.25 -43.24 -4.21
N SER A 685 -29.24 -42.40 -4.46
CA SER A 685 -28.39 -41.80 -3.43
C SER A 685 -29.01 -40.51 -2.91
N VAL A 686 -29.02 -40.33 -1.59
CA VAL A 686 -29.48 -39.10 -0.92
C VAL A 686 -28.48 -38.71 0.17
N ASN A 687 -28.03 -37.45 0.14
CA ASN A 687 -27.16 -36.88 1.15
C ASN A 687 -27.87 -36.69 2.49
N LEU A 688 -27.20 -37.08 3.58
CA LEU A 688 -27.70 -36.99 4.94
C LEU A 688 -26.72 -36.20 5.82
N SER A 689 -27.18 -35.08 6.37
CA SER A 689 -26.36 -34.21 7.24
C SER A 689 -26.07 -34.87 8.58
N GLY A 690 -24.87 -34.62 9.13
CA GLY A 690 -24.47 -35.09 10.46
C GLY A 690 -25.37 -34.61 11.59
N VAL A 691 -25.92 -33.39 11.47
CA VAL A 691 -26.86 -32.83 12.45
C VAL A 691 -28.13 -33.69 12.54
N GLN A 692 -28.53 -34.39 11.48
CA GLN A 692 -29.73 -35.23 11.49
C GLN A 692 -29.62 -36.46 12.41
N PHE A 693 -28.41 -36.95 12.68
CA PHE A 693 -28.17 -38.06 13.61
C PHE A 693 -28.43 -37.68 15.08
N THR A 694 -28.48 -36.38 15.39
CA THR A 694 -28.80 -35.91 16.75
C THR A 694 -30.26 -36.14 17.14
N LYS A 695 -31.17 -36.39 16.17
CA LYS A 695 -32.58 -36.69 16.44
C LYS A 695 -32.81 -38.20 16.58
N PRO A 696 -33.26 -38.70 17.75
CA PRO A 696 -33.53 -40.14 17.95
C PRO A 696 -34.61 -40.72 17.02
N THR A 697 -35.43 -39.87 16.41
CA THR A 697 -36.55 -40.26 15.54
C THR A 697 -36.16 -40.51 14.08
N LEU A 698 -34.90 -40.27 13.69
CA LEU A 698 -34.44 -40.38 12.31
C LEU A 698 -34.74 -41.76 11.69
N LEU A 699 -34.37 -42.83 12.39
CA LEU A 699 -34.58 -44.20 11.91
C LEU A 699 -36.07 -44.48 11.62
N GLY A 700 -36.95 -44.18 12.58
CA GLY A 700 -38.40 -44.38 12.42
C GLY A 700 -39.01 -43.53 11.30
N ARG A 701 -38.44 -42.33 11.02
CA ARG A 701 -38.87 -41.50 9.89
C ARG A 701 -38.50 -42.12 8.54
N ILE A 702 -37.26 -42.61 8.40
CA ILE A 702 -36.82 -43.28 7.17
C ILE A 702 -37.66 -44.53 6.89
N GLU A 703 -37.91 -45.35 7.92
CA GLU A 703 -38.79 -46.53 7.83
C GLU A 703 -40.20 -46.17 7.35
N SER A 704 -40.78 -45.11 7.92
CA SER A 704 -42.10 -44.61 7.55
C SER A 704 -42.14 -44.15 6.09
N ILE A 705 -41.12 -43.45 5.61
CA ILE A 705 -41.03 -42.98 4.22
C ILE A 705 -40.90 -44.14 3.24
N LEU A 706 -40.03 -45.11 3.51
CA LEU A 706 -39.87 -46.30 2.65
C LEU A 706 -41.18 -47.09 2.55
N THR A 707 -41.88 -47.25 3.69
CA THR A 707 -43.18 -47.93 3.74
C THR A 707 -44.25 -47.17 2.97
N ALA A 708 -44.33 -45.84 3.14
CA ALA A 708 -45.33 -45.00 2.48
C ALA A 708 -45.13 -44.92 0.96
N THR A 709 -43.86 -44.92 0.50
CA THR A 709 -43.51 -44.84 -0.93
C THR A 709 -43.40 -46.20 -1.61
N GLN A 710 -43.49 -47.30 -0.84
CA GLN A 710 -43.31 -48.67 -1.30
C GLN A 710 -41.94 -48.92 -1.96
N MET A 711 -40.92 -48.14 -1.58
CA MET A 711 -39.56 -48.34 -2.06
C MET A 711 -38.86 -49.41 -1.22
N ASP A 712 -38.30 -50.42 -1.89
CA ASP A 712 -37.44 -51.43 -1.23
C ASP A 712 -36.13 -50.75 -0.80
N GLY A 713 -35.78 -50.89 0.48
CA GLY A 713 -34.59 -50.26 1.08
C GLY A 713 -33.29 -50.56 0.33
N LYS A 714 -33.20 -51.70 -0.39
CA LYS A 714 -32.02 -52.05 -1.20
C LYS A 714 -31.69 -51.06 -2.32
N TYR A 715 -32.66 -50.24 -2.74
CA TYR A 715 -32.46 -49.21 -3.75
C TYR A 715 -32.10 -47.86 -3.14
N LEU A 716 -32.25 -47.64 -1.84
CA LEU A 716 -31.87 -46.39 -1.19
C LEU A 716 -30.42 -46.46 -0.72
N THR A 717 -29.63 -45.45 -1.08
CA THR A 717 -28.28 -45.22 -0.58
C THR A 717 -28.27 -43.89 0.18
N LEU A 718 -27.77 -43.89 1.41
CA LEU A 718 -27.59 -42.68 2.21
C LEU A 718 -26.11 -42.31 2.20
N GLU A 719 -25.83 -41.07 1.81
CA GLU A 719 -24.47 -40.56 1.71
C GLU A 719 -24.17 -39.68 2.93
N ILE A 720 -23.06 -39.94 3.60
CA ILE A 720 -22.63 -39.22 4.80
C ILE A 720 -21.19 -38.77 4.62
N THR A 721 -20.87 -37.56 5.08
CA THR A 721 -19.50 -37.04 4.99
C THR A 721 -18.58 -37.69 6.02
N GLU A 722 -17.28 -37.67 5.73
CA GLU A 722 -16.24 -38.18 6.64
C GLU A 722 -16.30 -37.53 8.04
N SER A 723 -16.45 -36.21 8.11
CA SER A 723 -16.51 -35.44 9.36
C SER A 723 -17.71 -35.81 10.25
N THR A 724 -18.83 -36.21 9.65
CA THR A 724 -20.04 -36.65 10.37
C THR A 724 -19.77 -37.84 11.30
N LEU A 725 -18.79 -38.68 10.97
CA LEU A 725 -18.48 -39.90 11.71
C LEU A 725 -17.71 -39.64 13.02
N VAL A 726 -17.10 -38.45 13.18
CA VAL A 726 -16.20 -38.14 14.29
C VAL A 726 -16.94 -37.62 15.53
N GLU A 727 -18.02 -36.87 15.35
CA GLU A 727 -18.64 -36.09 16.44
C GLU A 727 -19.52 -36.93 17.40
N ASN A 728 -20.02 -38.11 16.99
CA ASN A 728 -20.81 -39.01 17.85
C ASN A 728 -20.86 -40.47 17.33
N LEU A 729 -19.68 -41.11 17.23
CA LEU A 729 -19.47 -42.39 16.55
C LEU A 729 -20.38 -43.53 17.06
N ALA A 730 -20.56 -43.67 18.38
CA ALA A 730 -21.23 -44.84 18.96
C ALA A 730 -22.75 -44.89 18.74
N GLU A 731 -23.44 -43.74 18.72
CA GLU A 731 -24.86 -43.67 18.38
C GLU A 731 -25.10 -43.75 16.88
N THR A 732 -24.26 -43.07 16.10
CA THR A 732 -24.32 -43.08 14.63
C THR A 732 -24.18 -44.49 14.09
N VAL A 733 -23.19 -45.26 14.56
CA VAL A 733 -22.98 -46.66 14.15
C VAL A 733 -24.22 -47.52 14.39
N LYS A 734 -24.91 -47.39 15.54
CA LYS A 734 -26.13 -48.15 15.84
C LYS A 734 -27.26 -47.85 14.85
N VAL A 735 -27.39 -46.59 14.42
CA VAL A 735 -28.40 -46.18 13.43
C VAL A 735 -28.04 -46.75 12.06
N LEU A 736 -26.77 -46.64 11.64
CA LEU A 736 -26.29 -47.16 10.37
C LEU A 736 -26.40 -48.69 10.28
N GLU A 737 -26.13 -49.43 11.36
CA GLU A 737 -26.31 -50.89 11.41
C GLU A 737 -27.77 -51.30 11.18
N LYS A 738 -28.71 -50.60 11.83
CA LYS A 738 -30.15 -50.87 11.67
C LYS A 738 -30.63 -50.55 10.26
N LEU A 739 -30.17 -49.45 9.66
CA LEU A 739 -30.47 -49.10 8.27
C LEU A 739 -29.93 -50.17 7.30
N ASN A 740 -28.70 -50.66 7.50
CA ASN A 740 -28.17 -51.77 6.71
C ASN A 740 -28.99 -53.06 6.83
N GLN A 741 -29.47 -53.39 8.04
CA GLN A 741 -30.34 -54.54 8.26
C GLN A 741 -31.67 -54.44 7.48
N GLN A 742 -32.12 -53.21 7.19
CA GLN A 742 -33.30 -52.91 6.38
C GLN A 742 -33.01 -52.85 4.87
N GLY A 743 -31.76 -53.16 4.47
CA GLY A 743 -31.33 -53.18 3.08
C GLY A 743 -30.79 -51.84 2.57
N VAL A 744 -30.95 -50.75 3.32
CA VAL A 744 -30.44 -49.41 2.95
C VAL A 744 -28.91 -49.44 2.90
N LYS A 745 -28.34 -48.90 1.83
CA LYS A 745 -26.88 -48.81 1.66
C LYS A 745 -26.35 -47.50 2.23
N ILE A 746 -25.15 -47.53 2.78
CA ILE A 746 -24.46 -46.35 3.31
C ILE A 746 -23.21 -46.08 2.47
N ALA A 747 -23.07 -44.85 1.99
CA ALA A 747 -21.89 -44.36 1.30
C ALA A 747 -21.16 -43.33 2.16
N ILE A 748 -19.83 -43.37 2.15
CA ILE A 748 -19.01 -42.28 2.66
C ILE A 748 -18.71 -41.34 1.50
N ASP A 749 -19.06 -40.08 1.69
CA ASP A 749 -18.86 -38.98 0.77
C ASP A 749 -17.65 -38.12 1.16
N ASP A 750 -17.08 -37.38 0.21
CA ASP A 750 -15.90 -36.50 0.37
C ASP A 750 -14.64 -37.17 0.97
N PHE A 751 -14.43 -38.47 0.72
CA PHE A 751 -13.36 -39.23 1.38
C PHE A 751 -11.95 -38.72 0.99
N GLY A 752 -11.13 -38.40 2.00
CA GLY A 752 -9.74 -37.95 1.84
C GLY A 752 -9.50 -36.46 2.12
N THR A 753 -10.55 -35.70 2.42
CA THR A 753 -10.47 -34.26 2.75
C THR A 753 -10.33 -33.99 4.26
N GLY A 754 -10.43 -35.02 5.12
CA GLY A 754 -10.39 -34.94 6.59
C GLY A 754 -9.35 -35.85 7.29
N TYR A 755 -9.39 -35.89 8.63
CA TYR A 755 -8.45 -36.63 9.50
C TYR A 755 -8.98 -38.00 9.99
N SER A 756 -9.59 -38.84 9.14
CA SER A 756 -10.04 -40.16 9.60
C SER A 756 -8.88 -41.10 9.93
N SER A 757 -8.91 -41.64 11.16
CA SER A 757 -8.11 -42.80 11.49
C SER A 757 -8.64 -44.02 10.73
N LEU A 758 -7.79 -44.67 9.93
CA LEU A 758 -8.08 -45.95 9.25
C LEU A 758 -8.68 -47.02 10.19
N SER A 759 -8.42 -46.89 11.49
CA SER A 759 -8.99 -47.74 12.55
C SER A 759 -10.51 -47.61 12.70
N VAL A 760 -11.09 -46.43 12.42
CA VAL A 760 -12.52 -46.16 12.50
C VAL A 760 -13.24 -46.74 11.30
N LEU A 761 -12.72 -46.50 10.09
CA LEU A 761 -13.29 -46.98 8.82
C LEU A 761 -13.50 -48.50 8.79
N LYS A 762 -12.58 -49.27 9.40
CA LYS A 762 -12.65 -50.73 9.50
C LYS A 762 -13.90 -51.25 10.21
N ASN A 763 -14.44 -50.48 11.16
CA ASN A 763 -15.55 -50.92 12.02
C ASN A 763 -16.89 -50.25 11.66
N LEU A 764 -16.95 -49.49 10.57
CA LEU A 764 -18.18 -48.83 10.13
C LEU A 764 -18.99 -49.75 9.21
N PRO A 765 -20.33 -49.82 9.37
CA PRO A 765 -21.20 -50.59 8.48
C PRO A 765 -21.46 -49.81 7.17
N VAL A 766 -20.41 -49.48 6.43
CA VAL A 766 -20.49 -48.76 5.16
C VAL A 766 -20.34 -49.72 3.98
N ASN A 767 -20.92 -49.36 2.84
CA ASN A 767 -20.93 -50.22 1.65
C ASN A 767 -20.21 -49.58 0.47
N ILE A 768 -20.21 -48.24 0.39
CA ILE A 768 -19.72 -47.48 -0.74
C ILE A 768 -18.74 -46.42 -0.23
N LEU A 769 -17.67 -46.18 -0.98
CA LEU A 769 -16.72 -45.09 -0.76
C LEU A 769 -16.68 -44.24 -2.03
N LYS A 770 -17.03 -42.96 -1.91
CA LYS A 770 -16.96 -41.99 -2.99
C LYS A 770 -15.65 -41.18 -2.88
N ILE A 771 -14.91 -41.09 -3.98
CA ILE A 771 -13.64 -40.35 -4.06
C ILE A 771 -13.96 -38.92 -4.49
N ASP A 772 -13.54 -37.95 -3.67
CA ASP A 772 -13.78 -36.53 -3.92
C ASP A 772 -13.14 -36.03 -5.22
N ARG A 773 -13.81 -35.06 -5.85
CA ARG A 773 -13.39 -34.43 -7.10
C ARG A 773 -11.99 -33.82 -7.03
N ALA A 774 -11.54 -33.32 -5.87
CA ALA A 774 -10.22 -32.73 -5.74
C ALA A 774 -9.09 -33.71 -6.11
N PHE A 775 -9.29 -35.00 -5.86
CA PHE A 775 -8.33 -36.06 -6.23
C PHE A 775 -8.42 -36.50 -7.70
N ILE A 776 -9.52 -36.18 -8.39
CA ILE A 776 -9.79 -36.56 -9.79
C ILE A 776 -9.36 -35.45 -10.76
N THR A 777 -9.49 -34.18 -10.37
CA THR A 777 -9.37 -33.02 -11.29
C THR A 777 -8.06 -33.02 -12.10
N ASN A 778 -6.91 -33.30 -11.48
CA ASN A 778 -5.59 -33.28 -12.13
C ASN A 778 -4.98 -34.68 -12.35
N ILE A 779 -5.77 -35.76 -12.24
CA ILE A 779 -5.25 -37.14 -12.23
C ILE A 779 -4.50 -37.54 -13.53
N ALA A 780 -4.78 -36.86 -14.66
CA ALA A 780 -4.11 -37.12 -15.94
C ALA A 780 -2.77 -36.39 -16.10
N GLU A 781 -2.57 -35.27 -15.39
CA GLU A 781 -1.42 -34.38 -15.53
C GLU A 781 -0.43 -34.51 -14.35
N ASP A 782 -0.91 -34.92 -13.17
CA ASP A 782 -0.14 -35.06 -11.94
C ASP A 782 0.01 -36.53 -11.52
N GLU A 783 1.24 -37.04 -11.60
CA GLU A 783 1.57 -38.40 -11.19
C GLU A 783 1.36 -38.65 -9.68
N SER A 784 1.48 -37.61 -8.85
CA SER A 784 1.20 -37.69 -7.41
C SER A 784 -0.30 -37.88 -7.15
N ALA A 785 -1.15 -37.10 -7.82
CA ALA A 785 -2.60 -37.25 -7.76
C ALA A 785 -3.05 -38.65 -8.22
N ALA A 786 -2.46 -39.18 -9.29
CA ALA A 786 -2.72 -40.54 -9.77
C ALA A 786 -2.37 -41.63 -8.73
N ARG A 787 -1.22 -41.51 -8.05
CA ARG A 787 -0.79 -42.46 -7.00
C ARG A 787 -1.66 -42.37 -5.74
N LEU A 788 -2.10 -41.17 -5.37
CA LEU A 788 -3.03 -40.99 -4.24
C LEU A 788 -4.39 -41.62 -4.54
N CYS A 789 -4.96 -41.35 -5.71
CA CYS A 789 -6.21 -41.98 -6.16
C CYS A 789 -6.09 -43.51 -6.18
N GLN A 790 -4.99 -44.05 -6.70
CA GLN A 790 -4.70 -45.49 -6.67
C GLN A 790 -4.69 -46.05 -5.23
N SER A 791 -4.11 -45.32 -4.28
CA SER A 791 -4.04 -45.74 -2.88
C SER A 791 -5.42 -45.78 -2.23
N ILE A 792 -6.29 -44.81 -2.53
CA ILE A 792 -7.67 -44.76 -2.04
C ILE A 792 -8.49 -45.92 -2.62
N ILE A 793 -8.39 -46.17 -3.93
CA ILE A 793 -9.08 -47.30 -4.57
C ILE A 793 -8.61 -48.63 -3.95
N PHE A 794 -7.30 -48.82 -3.81
CA PHE A 794 -6.73 -50.01 -3.18
C PHE A 794 -7.23 -50.22 -1.74
N LEU A 795 -7.29 -49.15 -0.94
CA LEU A 795 -7.79 -49.19 0.43
C LEU A 795 -9.26 -49.62 0.47
N GLY A 796 -10.12 -48.97 -0.32
CA GLY A 796 -11.54 -49.27 -0.31
C GLY A 796 -11.84 -50.69 -0.79
N LYS A 797 -11.13 -51.19 -1.80
CA LYS A 797 -11.19 -52.60 -2.22
C LYS A 797 -10.75 -53.56 -1.12
N SER A 798 -9.68 -53.24 -0.40
CA SER A 798 -9.19 -54.04 0.73
C SER A 798 -10.20 -54.14 1.88
N LEU A 799 -11.11 -53.16 1.98
CA LEU A 799 -12.22 -53.13 2.93
C LEU A 799 -13.54 -53.69 2.36
N ASN A 800 -13.51 -54.29 1.16
CA ASN A 800 -14.69 -54.78 0.43
C ASN A 800 -15.77 -53.71 0.19
N LEU A 801 -15.36 -52.46 -0.01
CA LEU A 801 -16.25 -51.34 -0.36
C LEU A 801 -16.35 -51.19 -1.88
N GLN A 802 -17.54 -50.81 -2.36
CA GLN A 802 -17.73 -50.38 -3.74
C GLN A 802 -17.17 -48.95 -3.91
N ILE A 803 -16.36 -48.71 -4.94
CA ILE A 803 -15.69 -47.42 -5.16
C ILE A 803 -16.34 -46.63 -6.28
N ILE A 804 -16.72 -45.40 -6.00
CA ILE A 804 -17.28 -44.46 -6.98
C ILE A 804 -16.37 -43.24 -7.05
N ALA A 805 -15.96 -42.82 -8.24
CA ALA A 805 -15.18 -41.59 -8.41
C ALA A 805 -16.06 -40.44 -8.88
N GLU A 806 -15.96 -39.29 -8.20
CA GLU A 806 -16.77 -38.11 -8.47
C GLU A 806 -16.04 -37.03 -9.26
N GLY A 807 -16.81 -36.15 -9.91
CA GLY A 807 -16.27 -35.03 -10.65
C GLY A 807 -15.46 -35.43 -11.88
N VAL A 808 -15.79 -36.57 -12.51
CA VAL A 808 -15.16 -37.00 -13.77
C VAL A 808 -15.70 -36.17 -14.93
N GLU A 809 -14.83 -35.38 -15.56
CA GLU A 809 -15.17 -34.42 -16.61
C GLU A 809 -14.64 -34.83 -17.99
N THR A 810 -13.54 -35.60 -18.05
CA THR A 810 -12.89 -35.98 -19.32
C THR A 810 -12.79 -37.50 -19.52
N MET A 811 -12.73 -37.93 -20.78
CA MET A 811 -12.56 -39.34 -21.13
C MET A 811 -11.21 -39.89 -20.65
N GLU A 812 -10.17 -39.05 -20.61
CA GLU A 812 -8.85 -39.42 -20.13
C GLU A 812 -8.86 -39.77 -18.63
N GLN A 813 -9.60 -39.00 -17.83
CA GLN A 813 -9.84 -39.31 -16.40
C GLN A 813 -10.57 -40.65 -16.25
N ALA A 814 -11.62 -40.88 -17.03
CA ALA A 814 -12.38 -42.14 -16.99
C ALA A 814 -11.54 -43.35 -17.40
N ASP A 815 -10.72 -43.23 -18.45
CA ASP A 815 -9.82 -44.29 -18.91
C ASP A 815 -8.77 -44.65 -17.85
N LEU A 816 -8.25 -43.64 -17.14
CA LEU A 816 -7.30 -43.86 -16.04
C LEU A 816 -7.98 -44.52 -14.84
N LEU A 817 -9.15 -44.04 -14.43
CA LEU A 817 -9.92 -44.63 -13.32
C LEU A 817 -10.35 -46.07 -13.61
N GLN A 818 -10.67 -46.39 -14.87
CA GLN A 818 -10.95 -47.76 -15.29
C GLN A 818 -9.71 -48.66 -15.16
N LYS A 819 -8.52 -48.15 -15.53
CA LYS A 819 -7.25 -48.89 -15.35
C LYS A 819 -6.91 -49.11 -13.88
N LEU A 820 -7.33 -48.20 -13.01
CA LEU A 820 -7.13 -48.29 -11.56
C LEU A 820 -8.18 -49.16 -10.86
N ASP A 821 -9.07 -49.85 -11.60
CA ASP A 821 -10.11 -50.76 -11.08
C ASP A 821 -11.21 -50.07 -10.23
N CYS A 822 -11.54 -48.81 -10.54
CA CYS A 822 -12.71 -48.13 -9.98
C CYS A 822 -14.02 -48.83 -10.45
N ASP A 823 -15.07 -48.89 -9.61
CA ASP A 823 -16.30 -49.64 -9.94
C ASP A 823 -17.31 -48.82 -10.77
N ALA A 824 -17.44 -47.54 -10.45
CA ALA A 824 -18.37 -46.62 -11.10
C ALA A 824 -17.85 -45.17 -11.09
N ILE A 825 -18.39 -44.34 -11.97
CA ILE A 825 -18.05 -42.92 -12.08
C ILE A 825 -19.29 -42.06 -12.07
N GLN A 826 -19.11 -40.83 -11.60
CA GLN A 826 -20.08 -39.75 -11.61
C GLN A 826 -19.39 -38.44 -12.01
N GLY A 827 -20.02 -37.66 -12.89
CA GLY A 827 -19.47 -36.38 -13.30
C GLY A 827 -20.02 -35.88 -14.64
N TYR A 828 -19.53 -34.72 -15.08
CA TYR A 828 -20.05 -34.03 -16.27
C TYR A 828 -19.70 -34.73 -17.58
N LEU A 829 -18.73 -35.66 -17.57
CA LEU A 829 -18.49 -36.56 -18.69
C LEU A 829 -19.76 -37.37 -19.05
N ILE A 830 -20.55 -37.74 -18.03
CA ILE A 830 -21.78 -38.50 -18.20
C ILE A 830 -22.93 -37.54 -18.46
N SER A 831 -23.20 -36.68 -17.46
CA SER A 831 -24.24 -35.66 -17.51
C SER A 831 -24.09 -34.73 -16.30
N PRO A 832 -24.42 -33.43 -16.45
CA PRO A 832 -24.77 -32.61 -15.29
C PRO A 832 -26.03 -33.17 -14.60
N PRO A 833 -26.35 -32.72 -13.36
CA PRO A 833 -27.62 -33.05 -12.71
C PRO A 833 -28.82 -32.61 -13.55
N LEU A 834 -29.79 -33.50 -13.75
CA LEU A 834 -30.96 -33.28 -14.61
C LEU A 834 -32.26 -33.35 -13.83
N GLU A 835 -33.32 -32.71 -14.33
CA GLU A 835 -34.67 -32.97 -13.82
C GLU A 835 -35.14 -34.39 -14.17
N SER A 836 -36.20 -34.86 -13.50
CA SER A 836 -36.64 -36.26 -13.62
C SER A 836 -37.09 -36.65 -15.03
N GLU A 837 -37.69 -35.74 -15.79
CA GLU A 837 -38.19 -36.02 -17.15
C GLU A 837 -37.05 -36.21 -18.18
N PRO A 838 -36.07 -35.29 -18.33
CA PRO A 838 -34.91 -35.53 -19.20
C PRO A 838 -34.15 -36.81 -18.87
N LEU A 839 -33.98 -37.11 -17.58
CA LEU A 839 -33.31 -38.34 -17.16
C LEU A 839 -34.12 -39.59 -17.52
N SER A 840 -35.45 -39.55 -17.37
CA SER A 840 -36.33 -40.65 -17.78
C SER A 840 -36.16 -40.98 -19.27
N GLN A 841 -36.01 -39.96 -20.13
CA GLN A 841 -35.76 -40.16 -21.56
C GLN A 841 -34.40 -40.79 -21.83
N ILE A 842 -33.37 -40.42 -21.08
CA ILE A 842 -32.03 -41.04 -21.16
C ILE A 842 -32.09 -42.49 -20.71
N LEU A 843 -32.86 -42.82 -19.68
CA LEU A 843 -33.02 -44.19 -19.18
C LEU A 843 -33.82 -45.11 -20.12
N MET A 844 -34.75 -44.55 -20.90
CA MET A 844 -35.49 -45.31 -21.93
C MET A 844 -34.63 -45.66 -23.15
N LYS A 845 -33.62 -44.85 -23.46
CA LYS A 845 -32.62 -45.14 -24.50
C LYS A 845 -31.51 -45.97 -23.86
N LYS A 846 -31.18 -47.15 -24.40
CA LYS A 846 -30.01 -47.91 -23.89
C LYS A 846 -28.75 -47.05 -24.01
N TRP A 847 -28.27 -46.51 -22.89
CA TRP A 847 -27.02 -45.76 -22.85
C TRP A 847 -25.85 -46.72 -23.07
N SER A 848 -25.06 -46.48 -24.11
CA SER A 848 -23.83 -47.21 -24.40
C SER A 848 -22.67 -46.22 -24.43
N ILE A 849 -21.62 -46.47 -23.64
CA ILE A 849 -20.31 -45.81 -23.80
C ILE A 849 -19.68 -46.37 -25.08
N GLU A 850 -20.20 -45.97 -26.24
CA GLU A 850 -19.58 -46.17 -27.53
C GLU A 850 -19.12 -44.82 -28.06
N ARG A 851 -17.97 -44.80 -28.75
CA ARG A 851 -17.48 -43.60 -29.42
C ARG A 851 -18.56 -43.12 -30.39
N GLU A 852 -19.33 -42.12 -30.00
CA GLU A 852 -20.00 -41.27 -30.98
C GLU A 852 -18.93 -40.43 -31.66
N THR A 853 -18.25 -41.04 -32.62
CA THR A 853 -17.81 -40.32 -33.81
C THR A 853 -19.08 -39.83 -34.50
N SER A 854 -19.55 -38.63 -34.16
CA SER A 854 -20.50 -37.92 -35.00
C SER A 854 -19.76 -37.37 -36.23
N GLU A 855 -19.42 -38.29 -37.14
CA GLU A 855 -19.44 -37.98 -38.57
C GLU A 855 -20.91 -37.76 -38.95
N ASN A 856 -21.37 -36.52 -38.78
CA ASN A 856 -22.35 -35.94 -39.69
C ASN A 856 -22.09 -34.44 -39.88
N GLN A 857 -20.81 -34.11 -40.08
CA GLN A 857 -20.34 -33.10 -41.04
C GLN A 857 -19.06 -33.71 -41.66
N PRO A 858 -18.87 -33.66 -42.98
CA PRO A 858 -17.93 -34.56 -43.65
C PRO A 858 -16.48 -34.27 -43.23
N ALA A 859 -15.87 -35.24 -42.56
CA ALA A 859 -14.43 -35.28 -42.33
C ALA A 859 -13.74 -35.78 -43.61
N ALA A 860 -13.04 -34.89 -44.31
CA ALA A 860 -12.02 -35.29 -45.25
C ALA A 860 -10.70 -35.42 -44.49
N SER A 861 -10.31 -36.66 -44.21
CA SER A 861 -9.02 -37.06 -43.70
C SER A 861 -7.89 -36.70 -44.69
N LEU A 862 -6.78 -36.26 -44.11
CA LEU A 862 -5.48 -36.12 -44.76
C LEU A 862 -5.07 -37.45 -45.44
N ALA A 863 -4.91 -37.44 -46.76
CA ALA A 863 -3.82 -38.13 -47.44
C ALA A 863 -3.58 -37.58 -48.86
N LEU A 864 -2.32 -37.25 -49.10
CA LEU A 864 -1.61 -37.35 -50.39
C LEU A 864 -1.98 -36.35 -51.51
N LYS A 865 -1.19 -35.26 -51.52
CA LYS A 865 -0.41 -34.74 -52.66
C LYS A 865 -0.91 -35.13 -54.08
N LYS A 866 -1.30 -34.11 -54.85
CA LYS A 866 -0.82 -33.85 -56.23
C LYS A 866 -1.06 -32.38 -56.61
N PRO A 867 -0.31 -31.84 -57.58
CA PRO A 867 0.60 -30.71 -57.37
C PRO A 867 -0.07 -29.36 -57.55
N ILE A 868 0.21 -28.43 -56.64
CA ILE A 868 -0.02 -27.01 -56.86
C ILE A 868 1.14 -26.49 -57.73
N ASN A 869 0.76 -25.71 -58.72
CA ASN A 869 1.57 -25.17 -59.79
C ASN A 869 2.75 -24.34 -59.23
N LEU A 870 3.97 -24.68 -59.66
CA LEU A 870 5.24 -24.18 -59.12
C LEU A 870 5.62 -22.76 -59.57
N SER A 871 4.72 -22.02 -60.23
CA SER A 871 5.01 -20.69 -60.78
C SER A 871 4.58 -19.51 -59.90
N GLU A 872 3.70 -19.70 -58.91
CA GLU A 872 3.23 -18.59 -58.06
C GLU A 872 3.98 -18.45 -56.71
N HIS A 873 4.84 -19.42 -56.37
CA HIS A 873 5.56 -19.41 -55.09
C HIS A 873 6.89 -18.63 -55.09
N GLN A 874 7.41 -18.23 -56.24
CA GLN A 874 8.67 -17.48 -56.32
C GLN A 874 8.49 -15.98 -56.00
N GLU A 875 7.33 -15.39 -56.30
CA GLU A 875 7.04 -13.98 -55.96
C GLU A 875 6.65 -13.80 -54.49
N VAL A 876 5.95 -14.76 -53.89
CA VAL A 876 5.62 -14.73 -52.46
C VAL A 876 6.88 -14.95 -51.60
N MET A 877 7.78 -15.86 -51.97
CA MET A 877 9.01 -16.12 -51.20
C MET A 877 10.06 -14.99 -51.29
N ALA A 878 10.01 -14.16 -52.33
CA ALA A 878 10.83 -12.95 -52.42
C ALA A 878 10.32 -11.83 -51.49
N SER A 879 9.00 -11.67 -51.37
CA SER A 879 8.38 -10.70 -50.44
C SER A 879 8.50 -11.10 -48.97
N VAL A 880 8.52 -12.41 -48.66
CA VAL A 880 8.72 -12.92 -47.29
C VAL A 880 10.16 -12.74 -46.81
N ARG A 881 11.17 -12.80 -47.69
CA ARG A 881 12.58 -12.52 -47.34
C ARG A 881 12.90 -11.04 -47.09
N GLN A 882 12.11 -10.13 -47.66
CA GLN A 882 12.26 -8.68 -47.40
C GLN A 882 11.61 -8.25 -46.08
N ASN A 883 10.53 -8.92 -45.66
CA ASN A 883 9.84 -8.63 -44.40
C ASN A 883 10.44 -9.32 -43.18
N SER A 884 11.25 -10.38 -43.35
CA SER A 884 11.95 -11.03 -42.23
C SER A 884 12.91 -10.09 -41.50
N GLY A 885 13.61 -9.20 -42.21
CA GLY A 885 14.55 -8.25 -41.57
C GLY A 885 13.86 -7.16 -40.73
N LEU A 886 12.69 -6.68 -41.14
CA LEU A 886 11.91 -5.68 -40.39
C LEU A 886 11.17 -6.30 -39.21
N ILE A 887 10.69 -7.54 -39.35
CA ILE A 887 10.08 -8.30 -38.25
C ILE A 887 11.14 -8.70 -37.23
N GLU A 888 12.34 -9.11 -37.65
CA GLU A 888 13.47 -9.38 -36.75
C GLU A 888 13.95 -8.09 -36.04
N ALA A 889 14.03 -6.95 -36.74
CA ALA A 889 14.37 -5.67 -36.12
C ALA A 889 13.29 -5.16 -35.15
N TYR A 890 12.00 -5.37 -35.46
CA TYR A 890 10.89 -5.02 -34.57
C TYR A 890 10.82 -5.95 -33.35
N ILE A 891 11.04 -7.26 -33.54
CA ILE A 891 11.14 -8.23 -32.44
C ILE A 891 12.35 -7.91 -31.56
N ALA A 892 13.50 -7.56 -32.15
CA ALA A 892 14.70 -7.14 -31.42
C ALA A 892 14.47 -5.85 -30.64
N LEU A 893 13.83 -4.84 -31.24
CA LEU A 893 13.48 -3.57 -30.58
C LEU A 893 12.45 -3.78 -29.46
N LYS A 894 11.44 -4.62 -29.67
CA LYS A 894 10.44 -4.98 -28.65
C LYS A 894 11.06 -5.79 -27.52
N GLN A 895 12.01 -6.67 -27.82
CA GLN A 895 12.82 -7.39 -26.82
C GLN A 895 13.75 -6.43 -26.07
N GLN A 896 14.33 -5.43 -26.73
CA GLN A 896 15.19 -4.42 -26.10
C GLN A 896 14.39 -3.49 -25.18
N LEU A 897 13.20 -3.03 -25.60
CA LEU A 897 12.24 -2.30 -24.76
C LEU A 897 11.75 -3.15 -23.57
N LYS A 898 11.46 -4.44 -23.79
CA LYS A 898 11.07 -5.34 -22.71
C LYS A 898 12.23 -5.55 -21.71
N LYS A 899 13.46 -5.70 -22.19
CA LYS A 899 14.66 -5.75 -21.35
C LYS A 899 14.87 -4.44 -20.59
N GLN A 900 14.64 -3.29 -21.21
CA GLN A 900 14.75 -1.98 -20.57
C GLN A 900 13.69 -1.77 -19.47
N ASN A 901 12.43 -2.10 -19.73
CA ASN A 901 11.36 -2.02 -18.73
C ASN A 901 11.58 -3.00 -17.56
N ILE A 902 12.04 -4.23 -17.84
CA ILE A 902 12.42 -5.19 -16.80
C ILE A 902 13.58 -4.61 -15.98
N ARG A 903 14.56 -3.95 -16.62
CA ARG A 903 15.70 -3.34 -15.94
C ARG A 903 15.30 -2.16 -15.06
N GLU A 904 14.46 -1.25 -15.55
CA GLU A 904 13.93 -0.11 -14.77
C GLU A 904 13.11 -0.61 -13.57
N ARG A 905 12.32 -1.66 -13.78
CA ARG A 905 11.59 -2.32 -12.69
C ARG A 905 12.54 -2.95 -11.67
N LEU A 906 13.60 -3.62 -12.12
CA LEU A 906 14.59 -4.24 -11.23
C LEU A 906 15.36 -3.21 -10.41
N VAL A 907 15.74 -2.07 -11.03
CA VAL A 907 16.32 -0.92 -10.31
C VAL A 907 15.36 -0.39 -9.27
N MET A 908 14.08 -0.25 -9.63
CA MET A 908 13.06 0.25 -8.72
C MET A 908 12.84 -0.71 -7.55
N GLU A 909 12.80 -2.02 -7.78
CA GLU A 909 12.67 -3.06 -6.76
C GLU A 909 13.88 -3.07 -5.81
N VAL A 910 15.12 -3.04 -6.34
CA VAL A 910 16.34 -2.98 -5.53
C VAL A 910 16.45 -1.65 -4.78
N ALA A 911 16.16 -0.53 -5.41
CA ALA A 911 16.16 0.79 -4.77
C ALA A 911 15.06 0.90 -3.70
N GLN A 912 13.91 0.23 -3.89
CA GLN A 912 12.87 0.15 -2.88
C GLN A 912 13.34 -0.64 -1.67
N LYS A 913 13.98 -1.81 -1.86
CA LYS A 913 14.60 -2.57 -0.75
C LYS A 913 15.63 -1.74 0.01
N ILE A 914 16.51 -1.01 -0.70
CA ILE A 914 17.52 -0.14 -0.08
C ILE A 914 16.87 0.98 0.76
N ARG A 915 15.72 1.52 0.34
CA ARG A 915 15.00 2.62 1.04
C ARG A 915 13.99 2.15 2.09
N GLN A 916 13.75 0.84 2.25
CA GLN A 916 12.80 0.30 3.23
C GLN A 916 13.31 0.43 4.66
N SER A 917 14.64 0.41 4.86
CA SER A 917 15.25 0.61 6.17
C SER A 917 15.72 2.05 6.35
N LEU A 918 15.64 2.52 7.59
CA LEU A 918 16.28 3.76 8.06
C LEU A 918 17.53 3.44 8.89
N ASN A 919 17.85 2.17 9.09
CA ASN A 919 19.07 1.73 9.75
C ASN A 919 20.23 1.77 8.76
N LEU A 920 21.23 2.58 9.06
CA LEU A 920 22.40 2.79 8.20
C LEU A 920 23.11 1.47 7.86
N GLU A 921 23.29 0.57 8.83
CA GLU A 921 23.98 -0.71 8.67
C GLU A 921 23.22 -1.63 7.69
N GLU A 922 21.91 -1.74 7.87
CA GLU A 922 21.03 -2.56 7.02
C GLU A 922 20.94 -2.01 5.58
N ILE A 923 20.88 -0.69 5.41
CA ILE A 923 20.92 -0.01 4.10
C ILE A 923 22.22 -0.38 3.36
N MET A 924 23.33 -0.31 4.07
CA MET A 924 24.66 -0.59 3.54
C MET A 924 24.81 -2.08 3.16
N GLU A 925 24.42 -3.00 4.04
CA GLU A 925 24.43 -4.46 3.79
C GLU A 925 23.53 -4.87 2.62
N THR A 926 22.31 -4.34 2.59
CA THR A 926 21.35 -4.60 1.51
C THR A 926 21.90 -4.11 0.18
N THR A 927 22.52 -2.92 0.16
CA THR A 927 23.13 -2.37 -1.06
C THR A 927 24.20 -3.30 -1.62
N VAL A 928 25.19 -3.70 -0.82
CA VAL A 928 26.29 -4.55 -1.33
C VAL A 928 25.82 -5.94 -1.73
N THR A 929 24.84 -6.48 -1.02
CA THR A 929 24.25 -7.80 -1.28
C THR A 929 23.48 -7.80 -2.59
N GLU A 930 22.54 -6.87 -2.78
CA GLU A 930 21.73 -6.79 -3.99
C GLU A 930 22.60 -6.46 -5.22
N VAL A 931 23.58 -5.55 -5.09
CA VAL A 931 24.52 -5.23 -6.18
C VAL A 931 25.37 -6.45 -6.57
N ARG A 932 25.85 -7.24 -5.59
CA ARG A 932 26.59 -8.47 -5.87
C ARG A 932 25.73 -9.50 -6.59
N HIS A 933 24.51 -9.74 -6.10
CA HIS A 933 23.57 -10.67 -6.73
C HIS A 933 23.18 -10.25 -8.14
N LEU A 934 22.96 -8.94 -8.35
CA LEU A 934 22.59 -8.35 -9.62
C LEU A 934 23.66 -8.55 -10.70
N LEU A 935 24.93 -8.33 -10.33
CA LEU A 935 26.05 -8.44 -11.27
C LEU A 935 26.73 -9.80 -11.28
N GLN A 936 26.38 -10.70 -10.36
CA GLN A 936 27.09 -11.95 -10.11
C GLN A 936 28.60 -11.71 -9.93
N ALA A 937 28.96 -10.63 -9.22
CA ALA A 937 30.34 -10.26 -8.98
C ALA A 937 30.96 -11.09 -7.83
N ASP A 938 32.28 -11.22 -7.82
CA ASP A 938 32.99 -11.98 -6.80
C ASP A 938 32.95 -11.28 -5.44
N ARG A 939 33.02 -9.95 -5.44
CA ARG A 939 33.03 -9.10 -4.25
C ARG A 939 32.47 -7.71 -4.53
N VAL A 940 31.62 -7.21 -3.64
CA VAL A 940 31.10 -5.84 -3.63
C VAL A 940 31.25 -5.28 -2.24
N PHE A 941 31.72 -4.05 -2.10
CA PHE A 941 31.90 -3.43 -0.79
C PHE A 941 31.74 -1.91 -0.85
N LEU A 942 31.46 -1.34 0.32
CA LEU A 942 31.46 0.10 0.54
C LEU A 942 32.74 0.52 1.24
N TYR A 943 33.40 1.51 0.63
CA TYR A 943 34.59 2.14 1.15
C TYR A 943 34.23 3.53 1.67
N GLN A 944 34.31 3.74 2.98
CA GLN A 944 33.98 5.02 3.61
C GLN A 944 35.26 5.83 3.87
N PHE A 945 35.23 7.13 3.55
CA PHE A 945 36.37 8.00 3.82
C PHE A 945 36.38 8.47 5.28
N ASN A 946 37.54 8.39 5.92
CA ASN A 946 37.85 9.00 7.21
C ASN A 946 38.21 10.49 7.01
N ALA A 947 38.31 11.24 8.12
CA ALA A 947 38.60 12.68 8.10
C ALA A 947 39.96 13.04 7.46
N ASP A 948 40.91 12.10 7.44
CA ASP A 948 42.25 12.23 6.84
C ASP A 948 42.31 11.69 5.39
N TRP A 949 41.17 11.36 4.79
CA TRP A 949 41.03 10.73 3.47
C TRP A 949 41.64 9.34 3.32
N SER A 950 42.10 8.71 4.41
CA SER A 950 42.15 7.24 4.45
C SER A 950 40.72 6.70 4.36
N GLY A 951 40.54 5.41 4.12
CA GLY A 951 39.20 4.85 4.19
C GLY A 951 39.19 3.40 4.59
N THR A 952 38.02 3.00 5.04
CA THR A 952 37.77 1.73 5.68
C THR A 952 36.68 1.02 4.90
N VAL A 953 36.84 -0.30 4.75
CA VAL A 953 35.76 -1.15 4.23
C VAL A 953 34.73 -1.31 5.34
N VAL A 954 33.58 -0.65 5.22
CA VAL A 954 32.54 -0.62 6.26
C VAL A 954 31.54 -1.74 6.13
N VAL A 955 31.29 -2.22 4.92
CA VAL A 955 30.43 -3.36 4.66
C VAL A 955 30.86 -4.04 3.37
N GLU A 956 30.66 -5.35 3.29
CA GLU A 956 30.96 -6.12 2.09
C GLU A 956 29.98 -7.28 1.87
N SER A 957 29.91 -7.72 0.62
CA SER A 957 29.28 -8.96 0.21
C SER A 957 30.26 -9.71 -0.70
N VAL A 958 30.58 -10.95 -0.34
CA VAL A 958 31.54 -11.79 -1.06
C VAL A 958 30.88 -13.08 -1.54
N SER A 959 31.38 -13.61 -2.65
CA SER A 959 30.98 -14.91 -3.18
C SER A 959 31.54 -16.09 -2.38
N GLU A 960 32.75 -15.93 -1.83
CA GLU A 960 33.43 -16.88 -0.96
C GLU A 960 34.12 -16.14 0.19
N SER A 961 34.12 -16.74 1.37
CA SER A 961 34.66 -16.13 2.60
C SER A 961 36.16 -15.80 2.53
N GLU A 962 36.93 -16.50 1.69
CA GLU A 962 38.37 -16.27 1.50
C GLU A 962 38.70 -14.95 0.77
N LEU A 963 37.70 -14.28 0.18
CA LEU A 963 37.84 -13.00 -0.53
C LEU A 963 37.52 -11.77 0.34
N SER A 964 37.12 -12.00 1.59
CA SER A 964 36.73 -11.00 2.58
C SER A 964 37.87 -10.02 2.89
N ILE A 965 37.53 -8.72 2.94
CA ILE A 965 38.42 -7.60 3.31
C ILE A 965 37.71 -6.62 4.28
N LEU A 966 36.65 -7.09 4.96
CA LEU A 966 35.86 -6.28 5.88
C LEU A 966 36.74 -5.74 7.02
N GLY A 967 36.66 -4.44 7.26
CA GLY A 967 37.44 -3.77 8.31
C GLY A 967 38.88 -3.44 7.94
N ASP A 968 39.35 -3.79 6.74
CA ASP A 968 40.68 -3.39 6.27
C ASP A 968 40.74 -1.86 6.08
N LEU A 969 41.80 -1.26 6.60
CA LEU A 969 42.14 0.13 6.34
C LEU A 969 42.98 0.20 5.06
N ILE A 970 42.37 0.69 4.00
CA ILE A 970 43.01 0.79 2.69
C ILE A 970 43.52 2.22 2.54
N ASP A 971 44.84 2.39 2.69
CA ASP A 971 45.53 3.64 2.37
C ASP A 971 46.31 3.44 1.07
N ASP A 972 45.88 4.11 0.00
CA ASP A 972 46.58 4.17 -1.28
C ASP A 972 47.34 5.51 -1.37
N PRO A 973 48.67 5.53 -1.17
CA PRO A 973 49.48 6.75 -1.19
C PRO A 973 49.41 7.51 -2.53
N CYS A 974 49.02 6.83 -3.61
CA CYS A 974 48.90 7.40 -4.95
C CYS A 974 47.52 8.03 -5.21
N PHE A 975 46.58 7.93 -4.27
CA PHE A 975 45.18 8.32 -4.41
C PHE A 975 44.84 9.71 -3.86
N ARG A 976 45.57 10.20 -2.84
CA ARG A 976 45.18 11.35 -1.99
C ARG A 976 45.07 12.72 -2.69
N GLU A 977 45.87 13.05 -3.70
CA GLU A 977 45.90 14.45 -4.21
C GLU A 977 45.17 14.69 -5.55
N GLN A 978 44.90 13.67 -6.36
CA GLN A 978 44.29 13.84 -7.69
C GLN A 978 42.94 13.14 -7.89
N TYR A 979 42.71 11.98 -7.28
CA TYR A 979 41.53 11.15 -7.56
C TYR A 979 40.27 11.56 -6.79
N ILE A 980 40.41 12.03 -5.54
CA ILE A 980 39.27 12.48 -4.71
C ILE A 980 38.49 13.60 -5.42
N LYS A 981 39.21 14.54 -6.07
CA LYS A 981 38.60 15.59 -6.88
C LYS A 981 37.72 15.01 -7.99
N HIS A 982 38.19 13.97 -8.67
CA HIS A 982 37.43 13.34 -9.74
C HIS A 982 36.22 12.53 -9.23
N TYR A 983 36.34 11.83 -8.11
CA TYR A 983 35.21 11.09 -7.52
C TYR A 983 34.14 12.02 -6.95
N ARG A 984 34.51 13.18 -6.38
CA ARG A 984 33.55 14.25 -6.05
C ARG A 984 32.79 14.76 -7.27
N GLN A 985 33.41 14.74 -8.45
CA GLN A 985 32.81 15.11 -9.73
C GLN A 985 32.03 13.96 -10.40
N GLY A 986 31.79 12.85 -9.69
CA GLY A 986 31.01 11.72 -10.22
C GLY A 986 31.78 10.77 -11.14
N ARG A 987 33.12 10.80 -11.14
CA ARG A 987 33.93 9.88 -11.97
C ARG A 987 33.63 8.42 -11.63
N ILE A 988 33.24 7.66 -12.64
CA ILE A 988 33.17 6.20 -12.58
C ILE A 988 34.41 5.63 -13.27
N LYS A 989 35.09 4.67 -12.64
CA LYS A 989 36.26 4.00 -13.24
C LYS A 989 35.97 2.52 -13.39
N ALA A 990 35.80 2.08 -14.63
CA ALA A 990 35.71 0.68 -15.02
C ALA A 990 37.06 0.23 -15.61
N ILE A 991 37.65 -0.80 -15.05
CA ILE A 991 38.89 -1.44 -15.51
C ILE A 991 38.54 -2.89 -15.81
N ALA A 992 38.62 -3.25 -17.09
CA ALA A 992 38.28 -4.59 -17.53
C ALA A 992 39.40 -5.61 -17.27
N ASP A 993 40.66 -5.15 -17.30
CA ASP A 993 41.84 -5.99 -17.03
C ASP A 993 42.94 -5.12 -16.43
N VAL A 994 43.20 -5.30 -15.14
CA VAL A 994 44.20 -4.49 -14.41
C VAL A 994 45.62 -4.69 -14.94
N THR A 995 45.91 -5.79 -15.64
CA THR A 995 47.26 -6.09 -16.16
C THR A 995 47.57 -5.38 -17.47
N LYS A 996 46.53 -4.90 -18.17
CA LYS A 996 46.64 -4.24 -19.48
C LYS A 996 46.43 -2.72 -19.42
N GLU A 997 45.90 -2.22 -18.31
CA GLU A 997 45.65 -0.81 -18.10
C GLU A 997 46.93 -0.10 -17.62
N GLU A 998 47.21 1.11 -18.10
CA GLU A 998 48.34 1.92 -17.63
C GLU A 998 48.06 2.49 -16.22
N LEU A 999 48.28 1.68 -15.19
CA LEU A 999 48.12 2.04 -13.78
C LEU A 999 49.48 2.36 -13.13
N ALA A 1000 49.49 3.26 -12.14
CA ALA A 1000 50.67 3.52 -11.33
C ALA A 1000 51.08 2.25 -10.54
N SER A 1001 52.39 2.04 -10.36
CA SER A 1001 52.93 0.80 -9.77
C SER A 1001 52.35 0.48 -8.39
N CYS A 1002 52.26 1.49 -7.52
CA CYS A 1002 51.59 1.42 -6.21
C CYS A 1002 50.13 0.94 -6.28
N HIS A 1003 49.35 1.39 -7.26
CA HIS A 1003 47.94 1.04 -7.41
C HIS A 1003 47.79 -0.40 -7.94
N LEU A 1004 48.67 -0.82 -8.86
CA LEU A 1004 48.71 -2.19 -9.36
C LEU A 1004 49.09 -3.18 -8.24
N GLU A 1005 50.05 -2.83 -7.39
CA GLU A 1005 50.42 -3.64 -6.22
C GLU A 1005 49.25 -3.82 -5.24
N LEU A 1006 48.47 -2.76 -5.00
CA LEU A 1006 47.28 -2.81 -4.14
C LEU A 1006 46.19 -3.73 -4.71
N LEU A 1007 45.85 -3.57 -5.99
CA LEU A 1007 44.85 -4.41 -6.65
C LEU A 1007 45.29 -5.88 -6.74
N THR A 1008 46.59 -6.12 -6.96
CA THR A 1008 47.16 -7.47 -7.00
C THR A 1008 47.12 -8.14 -5.62
N ARG A 1009 47.39 -7.39 -4.53
CA ARG A 1009 47.29 -7.88 -3.15
C ARG A 1009 45.90 -8.45 -2.85
N TYR A 1010 44.86 -7.78 -3.32
CA TYR A 1010 43.47 -8.21 -3.14
C TYR A 1010 42.94 -9.11 -4.27
N GLN A 1011 43.84 -9.66 -5.10
CA GLN A 1011 43.53 -10.59 -6.18
C GLN A 1011 42.54 -10.03 -7.22
N VAL A 1012 42.49 -8.71 -7.41
CA VAL A 1012 41.55 -8.06 -8.34
C VAL A 1012 42.05 -8.24 -9.76
N LYS A 1013 41.20 -8.75 -10.66
CA LYS A 1013 41.47 -8.84 -12.11
C LYS A 1013 40.73 -7.77 -12.89
N SER A 1014 39.52 -7.41 -12.44
CA SER A 1014 38.71 -6.32 -12.98
C SER A 1014 38.07 -5.54 -11.87
N ASN A 1015 37.99 -4.22 -12.04
CA ASN A 1015 37.59 -3.30 -11.00
C ASN A 1015 36.56 -2.30 -11.55
N LEU A 1016 35.49 -2.08 -10.81
CA LEU A 1016 34.53 -1.02 -11.09
C LEU A 1016 34.28 -0.19 -9.83
N VAL A 1017 34.59 1.10 -9.91
CA VAL A 1017 34.53 2.03 -8.79
C VAL A 1017 33.52 3.13 -9.09
N LEU A 1018 32.52 3.28 -8.22
CA LEU A 1018 31.48 4.31 -8.32
C LEU A 1018 31.47 5.20 -7.06
N PRO A 1019 31.31 6.51 -7.19
CA PRO A 1019 31.28 7.41 -6.04
C PRO A 1019 29.88 7.52 -5.43
N ILE A 1020 29.79 7.49 -4.10
CA ILE A 1020 28.57 7.77 -3.33
C ILE A 1020 28.61 9.24 -2.94
N VAL A 1021 27.90 10.07 -3.71
CA VAL A 1021 27.86 11.52 -3.53
C VAL A 1021 26.44 11.97 -3.26
N HIS A 1022 26.25 12.76 -2.21
CA HIS A 1022 24.99 13.44 -1.93
C HIS A 1022 25.29 14.93 -1.65
N GLN A 1023 24.63 15.85 -2.38
CA GLN A 1023 24.81 17.31 -2.23
C GLN A 1023 26.30 17.74 -2.20
N GLU A 1024 27.08 17.31 -3.19
CA GLU A 1024 28.54 17.56 -3.31
C GLU A 1024 29.44 16.95 -2.22
N LYS A 1025 28.86 16.31 -1.20
CA LYS A 1025 29.60 15.56 -0.17
C LYS A 1025 29.84 14.13 -0.68
N LEU A 1026 31.11 13.81 -0.96
CA LEU A 1026 31.56 12.45 -1.22
C LEU A 1026 31.60 11.69 0.11
N TRP A 1027 30.64 10.78 0.30
CA TRP A 1027 30.54 9.95 1.49
C TRP A 1027 31.51 8.77 1.43
N GLY A 1028 31.62 8.14 0.26
CA GLY A 1028 32.41 6.93 0.06
C GLY A 1028 32.40 6.45 -1.38
N LEU A 1029 32.87 5.24 -1.61
CA LEU A 1029 32.88 4.56 -2.90
C LEU A 1029 32.14 3.22 -2.79
N LEU A 1030 31.32 2.91 -3.79
CA LEU A 1030 30.84 1.56 -4.06
C LEU A 1030 31.81 0.89 -5.02
N ILE A 1031 32.41 -0.22 -4.60
CA ILE A 1031 33.44 -0.91 -5.36
C ILE A 1031 33.01 -2.33 -5.66
N VAL A 1032 33.15 -2.73 -6.92
CA VAL A 1032 32.84 -4.07 -7.43
C VAL A 1032 34.12 -4.68 -8.00
N HIS A 1033 34.51 -5.83 -7.46
CA HIS A 1033 35.68 -6.59 -7.89
C HIS A 1033 35.27 -7.90 -8.57
N GLN A 1034 35.92 -8.18 -9.70
CA GLN A 1034 36.02 -9.52 -10.26
C GLN A 1034 37.45 -10.01 -10.01
N CYS A 1035 37.60 -11.11 -9.27
CA CYS A 1035 38.89 -11.63 -8.81
C CYS A 1035 39.29 -12.91 -9.57
N ARG A 1036 38.32 -13.70 -10.01
CA ARG A 1036 38.57 -15.00 -10.65
C ARG A 1036 38.99 -14.87 -12.10
N GLU A 1037 38.35 -13.99 -12.85
CA GLU A 1037 38.59 -13.76 -14.27
C GLU A 1037 38.50 -12.28 -14.64
N THR A 1038 38.99 -11.94 -15.82
CA THR A 1038 38.83 -10.61 -16.38
C THR A 1038 37.41 -10.43 -16.92
N ARG A 1039 36.73 -9.36 -16.54
CA ARG A 1039 35.38 -9.00 -16.97
C ARG A 1039 35.40 -7.71 -17.79
N GLN A 1040 34.74 -7.73 -18.94
CA GLN A 1040 34.38 -6.52 -19.67
C GLN A 1040 33.11 -5.93 -19.05
N TRP A 1041 33.20 -4.73 -18.50
CA TRP A 1041 32.06 -4.03 -17.93
C TRP A 1041 31.18 -3.47 -19.05
N GLU A 1042 29.94 -3.92 -19.13
CA GLU A 1042 29.04 -3.39 -20.15
C GLU A 1042 28.62 -1.97 -19.80
N PRO A 1043 28.47 -1.04 -20.78
CA PRO A 1043 27.98 0.31 -20.52
C PRO A 1043 26.63 0.33 -19.78
N GLN A 1044 25.84 -0.73 -19.96
CA GLN A 1044 24.54 -0.91 -19.31
C GLN A 1044 24.68 -1.21 -17.81
N GLU A 1045 25.66 -2.02 -17.41
CA GLU A 1045 25.96 -2.35 -16.00
C GLU A 1045 26.48 -1.11 -15.27
N VAL A 1046 27.35 -0.35 -15.92
CA VAL A 1046 27.88 0.91 -15.38
C VAL A 1046 26.76 1.93 -15.15
N THR A 1047 25.86 2.08 -16.14
CA THR A 1047 24.71 3.00 -16.03
C THR A 1047 23.75 2.56 -14.91
N LEU A 1048 23.48 1.26 -14.84
CA LEU A 1048 22.61 0.64 -13.83
C LEU A 1048 23.12 0.89 -12.41
N LEU A 1049 24.40 0.60 -12.18
CA LEU A 1049 25.01 0.82 -10.88
C LEU A 1049 25.08 2.30 -10.54
N SER A 1050 25.39 3.19 -11.49
CA SER A 1050 25.38 4.62 -11.22
C SER A 1050 24.03 5.10 -10.66
N GLN A 1051 22.92 4.57 -11.18
CA GLN A 1051 21.57 4.88 -10.68
C GLN A 1051 21.37 4.33 -9.26
N LEU A 1052 21.79 3.09 -9.00
CA LEU A 1052 21.70 2.48 -7.67
C LEU A 1052 22.57 3.23 -6.65
N THR A 1053 23.79 3.62 -7.01
CA THR A 1053 24.70 4.39 -6.14
C THR A 1053 24.09 5.74 -5.74
N THR A 1054 23.35 6.40 -6.63
CA THR A 1054 22.58 7.60 -6.27
C THR A 1054 21.48 7.29 -5.25
N GLN A 1055 20.76 6.18 -5.41
CA GLN A 1055 19.71 5.78 -4.47
C GLN A 1055 20.30 5.40 -3.10
N THR A 1056 21.43 4.69 -3.08
CA THR A 1056 22.19 4.40 -1.86
C THR A 1056 22.65 5.68 -1.18
N ALA A 1057 23.16 6.68 -1.92
CA ALA A 1057 23.58 7.95 -1.35
C ALA A 1057 22.43 8.69 -0.64
N ILE A 1058 21.23 8.66 -1.22
CA ILE A 1058 20.02 9.23 -0.62
C ILE A 1058 19.61 8.47 0.63
N ALA A 1059 19.58 7.13 0.58
CA ALA A 1059 19.18 6.28 1.70
C ALA A 1059 20.13 6.41 2.90
N ILE A 1060 21.45 6.40 2.66
CA ILE A 1060 22.48 6.64 3.68
C ILE A 1060 22.25 8.00 4.37
N HIS A 1061 21.99 9.04 3.59
CA HIS A 1061 21.73 10.37 4.16
C HIS A 1061 20.44 10.43 5.01
N GLN A 1062 19.38 9.75 4.57
CA GLN A 1062 18.13 9.62 5.34
C GLN A 1062 18.34 8.88 6.67
N GLY A 1063 19.13 7.80 6.66
CA GLY A 1063 19.51 7.08 7.87
C GLY A 1063 20.28 7.94 8.86
N GLU A 1064 21.27 8.71 8.38
CA GLU A 1064 22.03 9.67 9.22
C GLU A 1064 21.12 10.72 9.88
N LEU A 1065 20.16 11.28 9.13
CA LEU A 1065 19.20 12.25 9.66
C LEU A 1065 18.26 11.64 10.71
N TYR A 1066 17.80 10.41 10.48
CA TYR A 1066 16.93 9.70 11.42
C TYR A 1066 17.66 9.40 12.74
N GLU A 1067 18.92 8.98 12.69
CA GLU A 1067 19.72 8.72 13.88
C GLU A 1067 19.92 10.00 14.71
N GLN A 1068 20.20 11.13 14.07
CA GLN A 1068 20.30 12.44 14.73
C GLN A 1068 18.98 12.83 15.41
N LEU A 1069 17.84 12.62 14.72
CA LEU A 1069 16.52 12.91 15.26
C LEU A 1069 16.20 12.00 16.47
N SER A 1070 16.53 10.72 16.40
CA SER A 1070 16.37 9.77 17.51
C SER A 1070 17.17 10.20 18.75
N GLN A 1071 18.44 10.59 18.55
CA GLN A 1071 19.27 11.13 19.64
C GLN A 1071 18.70 12.42 20.24
N ALA A 1072 18.14 13.32 19.41
CA ALA A 1072 17.48 14.53 19.88
C ALA A 1072 16.20 14.23 20.69
N ASN A 1073 15.38 13.27 20.23
CA ASN A 1073 14.19 12.82 20.94
C ASN A 1073 14.52 12.16 22.27
N LEU A 1074 15.58 11.37 22.34
CA LEU A 1074 16.07 10.78 23.59
C LEU A 1074 16.50 11.87 24.59
N LYS A 1075 17.10 12.96 24.09
CA LYS A 1075 17.48 14.13 24.90
C LYS A 1075 16.25 14.90 25.41
N LEU A 1076 15.19 15.01 24.59
CA LEU A 1076 13.90 15.60 24.99
C LEU A 1076 13.16 14.74 26.02
N GLN A 1077 13.15 13.41 25.87
CA GLN A 1077 12.58 12.50 26.85
C GLN A 1077 13.27 12.60 28.21
N LYS A 1078 14.61 12.78 28.24
CA LYS A 1078 15.36 13.04 29.48
C LYS A 1078 14.88 14.34 30.16
N LEU A 1079 14.68 15.42 29.41
CA LEU A 1079 14.17 16.69 29.91
C LEU A 1079 12.72 16.60 30.41
N SER A 1080 11.90 15.75 29.80
CA SER A 1080 10.51 15.50 30.18
C SER A 1080 10.34 14.63 31.44
N SER A 1081 11.40 14.03 31.98
CA SER A 1081 11.35 13.05 33.07
C SER A 1081 11.78 13.60 34.45
N MET A 1082 12.22 14.85 34.49
CA MET A 1082 12.73 15.52 35.68
C MET A 1082 11.84 16.70 36.05
N ASP A 1083 11.78 17.05 37.34
CA ASP A 1083 11.13 18.27 37.80
C ASP A 1083 12.03 19.48 37.48
N GLY A 1084 11.45 20.49 36.82
CA GLY A 1084 12.19 21.66 36.33
C GLY A 1084 12.84 22.50 37.44
N LEU A 1085 12.29 22.48 38.65
CA LEU A 1085 12.81 23.22 39.80
C LEU A 1085 13.82 22.41 40.60
N THR A 1086 13.41 21.23 41.08
CA THR A 1086 14.14 20.46 42.09
C THR A 1086 15.16 19.49 41.51
N GLN A 1087 15.11 19.22 40.20
CA GLN A 1087 16.00 18.29 39.50
C GLN A 1087 15.97 16.86 40.07
N VAL A 1088 14.89 16.49 40.76
CA VAL A 1088 14.53 15.08 41.05
C VAL A 1088 13.49 14.59 40.03
N ALA A 1089 13.04 13.34 40.12
CA ALA A 1089 12.01 12.85 39.19
C ALA A 1089 10.71 13.67 39.29
N ASN A 1090 10.04 13.91 38.17
CA ASN A 1090 8.71 14.51 38.19
C ASN A 1090 7.62 13.43 38.41
N ARG A 1091 6.37 13.87 38.60
CA ARG A 1091 5.22 12.96 38.79
C ARG A 1091 5.09 11.90 37.68
N TYR A 1092 5.29 12.28 36.42
CA TYR A 1092 5.22 11.35 35.30
C TYR A 1092 6.27 10.22 35.42
N ARG A 1093 7.52 10.55 35.76
CA ARG A 1093 8.57 9.54 36.00
C ARG A 1093 8.29 8.71 37.25
N PHE A 1094 7.71 9.30 38.29
CA PHE A 1094 7.26 8.57 39.47
C PHE A 1094 6.21 7.51 39.14
N ASP A 1095 5.13 7.87 38.44
CA ASP A 1095 4.02 6.96 38.13
C ASP A 1095 4.52 5.77 37.29
N ASN A 1096 5.36 6.04 36.29
CA ASN A 1096 5.96 5.00 35.45
C ASN A 1096 6.91 4.09 36.22
N TYR A 1097 7.80 4.65 37.04
CA TYR A 1097 8.76 3.88 37.82
C TYR A 1097 8.07 3.02 38.90
N LEU A 1098 7.03 3.56 39.54
CA LEU A 1098 6.24 2.82 40.50
C LEU A 1098 5.52 1.64 39.84
N GLN A 1099 4.93 1.84 38.66
CA GLN A 1099 4.31 0.77 37.88
C GLN A 1099 5.34 -0.30 37.46
N GLU A 1100 6.54 0.12 37.06
CA GLU A 1100 7.63 -0.79 36.70
C GLU A 1100 8.07 -1.65 37.90
N GLN A 1101 8.33 -1.04 39.05
CA GLN A 1101 8.73 -1.77 40.26
C GLN A 1101 7.59 -2.64 40.80
N TRP A 1102 6.33 -2.20 40.68
CA TRP A 1102 5.17 -3.02 41.01
C TRP A 1102 5.15 -4.31 40.19
N ASN A 1103 5.29 -4.19 38.87
CA ASN A 1103 5.30 -5.34 37.96
C ASN A 1103 6.51 -6.26 38.20
N ARG A 1104 7.68 -5.69 38.52
CA ARG A 1104 8.90 -6.45 38.85
C ARG A 1104 8.71 -7.26 40.13
N LEU A 1105 8.22 -6.63 41.20
CA LEU A 1105 8.08 -7.24 42.52
C LEU A 1105 6.86 -8.15 42.64
N LEU A 1106 5.84 -7.96 41.79
CA LEU A 1106 4.73 -8.91 41.60
C LEU A 1106 5.25 -10.30 41.16
N ARG A 1107 6.39 -10.35 40.47
CA ARG A 1107 7.01 -11.62 40.02
C ARG A 1107 7.98 -12.21 41.05
N SER A 1108 8.64 -11.38 41.86
CA SER A 1108 9.59 -11.85 42.87
C SER A 1108 8.96 -12.08 44.25
N GLU A 1109 7.70 -11.66 44.44
CA GLU A 1109 6.95 -11.69 45.70
C GLU A 1109 7.63 -10.89 46.84
N ASP A 1110 8.42 -9.88 46.47
CA ASP A 1110 9.11 -9.02 47.42
C ASP A 1110 8.32 -7.75 47.76
N VAL A 1111 8.73 -7.10 48.84
CA VAL A 1111 8.06 -5.92 49.40
C VAL A 1111 8.37 -4.66 48.58
N LEU A 1112 7.33 -3.89 48.24
CA LEU A 1112 7.45 -2.54 47.73
C LEU A 1112 6.98 -1.53 48.79
N SER A 1113 7.85 -0.59 49.15
CA SER A 1113 7.52 0.48 50.09
C SER A 1113 7.42 1.83 49.41
N LEU A 1114 6.52 2.68 49.92
CA LEU A 1114 6.33 4.05 49.48
C LEU A 1114 6.33 4.99 50.70
N ILE A 1115 7.01 6.13 50.57
CA ILE A 1115 6.94 7.24 51.52
C ILE A 1115 6.35 8.44 50.79
N LEU A 1116 5.26 9.01 51.30
CA LEU A 1116 4.78 10.32 50.90
C LEU A 1116 5.20 11.35 51.94
N CYS A 1117 5.77 12.46 51.47
CA CYS A 1117 6.35 13.53 52.27
C CYS A 1117 5.61 14.84 51.95
N ASP A 1118 5.23 15.57 52.99
CA ASP A 1118 4.60 16.89 52.85
C ASP A 1118 5.32 17.92 53.72
N VAL A 1119 5.55 19.10 53.14
CA VAL A 1119 6.21 20.21 53.84
C VAL A 1119 5.23 20.92 54.76
N ASP A 1120 5.47 20.80 56.07
CA ASP A 1120 4.55 21.33 57.07
C ASP A 1120 4.45 22.86 56.98
N TYR A 1121 3.22 23.35 56.83
CA TYR A 1121 2.90 24.78 56.80
C TYR A 1121 3.58 25.55 55.64
N PHE A 1122 3.85 24.90 54.52
CA PHE A 1122 4.54 25.51 53.39
C PHE A 1122 3.82 26.74 52.80
N LYS A 1123 2.48 26.72 52.75
CA LYS A 1123 1.71 27.92 52.37
C LYS A 1123 2.04 29.14 53.25
N GLN A 1124 2.09 28.96 54.57
CA GLN A 1124 2.43 30.04 55.50
C GLN A 1124 3.89 30.46 55.36
N TYR A 1125 4.79 29.53 55.01
CA TYR A 1125 6.17 29.83 54.68
C TYR A 1125 6.25 30.76 53.46
N ASN A 1126 5.57 30.42 52.36
CA ASN A 1126 5.49 31.26 51.17
C ASN A 1126 4.85 32.62 51.44
N ASP A 1127 3.78 32.66 52.25
CA ASP A 1127 3.12 33.91 52.63
C ASP A 1127 4.04 34.82 53.48
N THR A 1128 5.03 34.25 54.17
CA THR A 1128 5.97 35.00 55.03
C THR A 1128 7.24 35.43 54.30
N TYR A 1129 7.83 34.52 53.51
CA TYR A 1129 9.17 34.70 52.91
C TYR A 1129 9.14 34.89 51.38
N GLY A 1130 7.99 34.70 50.73
CA GLY A 1130 7.81 34.82 49.28
C GLY A 1130 8.09 33.52 48.52
N HIS A 1131 7.51 33.41 47.32
CA HIS A 1131 7.61 32.21 46.48
C HIS A 1131 9.04 31.84 46.07
N GLN A 1132 9.92 32.83 45.87
CA GLN A 1132 11.32 32.57 45.49
C GLN A 1132 12.11 31.87 46.60
N GLN A 1133 11.91 32.27 47.87
CA GLN A 1133 12.46 31.54 49.02
C GLN A 1133 11.78 30.18 49.22
N GLY A 1134 10.49 30.08 48.88
CA GLY A 1134 9.79 28.80 48.79
C GLY A 1134 10.44 27.81 47.83
N ASP A 1135 10.81 28.29 46.64
CA ASP A 1135 11.49 27.49 45.61
C ASP A 1135 12.87 27.03 46.07
N GLU A 1136 13.67 27.92 46.68
CA GLU A 1136 14.97 27.58 47.29
C GLU A 1136 14.82 26.53 48.40
N CYS A 1137 13.77 26.65 49.22
CA CYS A 1137 13.44 25.68 50.27
C CYS A 1137 13.14 24.30 49.68
N LEU A 1138 12.30 24.22 48.63
CA LEU A 1138 11.98 22.96 47.96
C LEU A 1138 13.20 22.31 47.30
N ILE A 1139 14.10 23.09 46.70
CA ILE A 1139 15.36 22.60 46.15
C ILE A 1139 16.24 21.99 47.27
N ALA A 1140 16.34 22.67 48.41
CA ALA A 1140 17.13 22.18 49.55
C ALA A 1140 16.55 20.87 50.13
N ILE A 1141 15.21 20.80 50.25
CA ILE A 1141 14.50 19.59 50.70
C ILE A 1141 14.74 18.42 49.75
N ALA A 1142 14.60 18.65 48.44
CA ALA A 1142 14.81 17.61 47.42
C ALA A 1142 16.23 17.04 47.47
N LYS A 1143 17.25 17.91 47.61
CA LYS A 1143 18.65 17.50 47.77
C LYS A 1143 18.90 16.72 49.05
N ALA A 1144 18.30 17.14 50.17
CA ALA A 1144 18.40 16.44 51.44
C ALA A 1144 17.78 15.03 51.36
N ILE A 1145 16.58 14.89 50.78
CA ILE A 1145 15.95 13.56 50.58
C ILE A 1145 16.84 12.69 49.68
N ALA A 1146 17.29 13.21 48.54
CA ALA A 1146 18.15 12.47 47.62
C ALA A 1146 19.47 12.00 48.27
N SER A 1147 20.06 12.80 49.17
CA SER A 1147 21.29 12.45 49.87
C SER A 1147 21.15 11.30 50.87
N VAL A 1148 19.93 11.05 51.35
CA VAL A 1148 19.62 9.95 52.29
C VAL A 1148 19.47 8.62 51.55
N LEU A 1149 19.00 8.66 50.30
CA LEU A 1149 18.82 7.49 49.45
C LEU A 1149 20.16 7.04 48.89
N LYS A 1150 20.59 5.82 49.24
CA LYS A 1150 21.93 5.31 48.90
C LYS A 1150 21.89 4.21 47.86
N ARG A 1151 20.72 3.63 47.57
CA ARG A 1151 20.60 2.53 46.62
C ARG A 1151 20.21 3.09 45.24
N PRO A 1152 20.74 2.52 44.16
CA PRO A 1152 20.39 2.94 42.80
C PRO A 1152 18.92 2.68 42.44
N ASP A 1153 18.28 1.73 43.13
CA ASP A 1153 16.86 1.38 42.95
C ASP A 1153 15.91 2.26 43.80
N ASP A 1154 16.43 3.17 44.62
CA ASP A 1154 15.58 4.11 45.38
C ASP A 1154 15.26 5.32 44.48
N LEU A 1155 13.99 5.70 44.37
CA LEU A 1155 13.58 6.89 43.60
C LEU A 1155 13.01 7.95 44.51
N VAL A 1156 13.48 9.20 44.39
CA VAL A 1156 12.81 10.39 44.90
C VAL A 1156 12.17 11.17 43.77
N ALA A 1157 10.93 11.61 43.96
CA ALA A 1157 10.19 12.43 43.03
C ALA A 1157 9.50 13.59 43.73
N ARG A 1158 9.33 14.71 43.02
CA ARG A 1158 8.38 15.76 43.41
C ARG A 1158 7.01 15.37 42.87
N TYR A 1159 6.13 14.97 43.78
CA TYR A 1159 4.82 14.37 43.47
C TYR A 1159 3.74 15.45 43.30
N GLY A 1160 3.86 16.55 44.03
CA GLY A 1160 2.95 17.70 44.01
C GLY A 1160 3.68 19.02 44.23
N GLY A 1161 2.93 20.10 44.46
CA GLY A 1161 3.51 21.45 44.64
C GLY A 1161 4.52 21.51 45.79
N GLU A 1162 4.15 20.98 46.95
CA GLU A 1162 4.95 20.91 48.19
C GLU A 1162 5.14 19.45 48.68
N GLU A 1163 4.82 18.48 47.83
CA GLU A 1163 4.80 17.05 48.16
C GLU A 1163 5.92 16.30 47.43
N PHE A 1164 6.59 15.42 48.15
CA PHE A 1164 7.60 14.51 47.61
C PHE A 1164 7.17 13.06 47.82
N ALA A 1165 7.58 12.18 46.93
CA ALA A 1165 7.38 10.74 47.06
C ALA A 1165 8.71 10.01 46.95
N VAL A 1166 8.86 8.96 47.75
CA VAL A 1166 10.04 8.09 47.75
C VAL A 1166 9.62 6.64 47.56
N VAL A 1167 10.05 6.03 46.45
CA VAL A 1167 9.82 4.61 46.15
C VAL A 1167 11.02 3.82 46.61
N LEU A 1168 10.78 2.78 47.43
CA LEU A 1168 11.80 1.93 48.04
C LEU A 1168 11.50 0.45 47.75
N PRO A 1169 11.99 -0.08 46.62
CA PRO A 1169 11.90 -1.50 46.31
C PRO A 1169 12.62 -2.35 47.35
N ASN A 1170 12.14 -3.58 47.59
CA ASN A 1170 12.78 -4.57 48.45
C ASN A 1170 13.10 -4.07 49.87
N THR A 1171 12.24 -3.21 50.42
CA THR A 1171 12.47 -2.60 51.73
C THR A 1171 11.25 -2.84 52.61
N SER A 1172 11.46 -3.51 53.75
CA SER A 1172 10.41 -3.79 54.73
C SER A 1172 9.93 -2.52 55.44
N LEU A 1173 8.72 -2.56 56.02
CA LEU A 1173 8.16 -1.45 56.80
C LEU A 1173 9.13 -0.90 57.87
N THR A 1174 9.85 -1.77 58.59
CA THR A 1174 10.85 -1.36 59.60
C THR A 1174 12.06 -0.64 59.00
N GLY A 1175 12.52 -1.09 57.83
CA GLY A 1175 13.57 -0.42 57.05
C GLY A 1175 13.10 0.93 56.52
N THR A 1176 11.90 0.97 55.97
CA THR A 1176 11.27 2.18 55.42
C THR A 1176 11.06 3.25 56.49
N LEU A 1177 10.57 2.88 57.68
CA LEU A 1177 10.45 3.79 58.83
C LEU A 1177 11.81 4.33 59.29
N THR A 1178 12.88 3.54 59.16
CA THR A 1178 14.24 4.00 59.48
C THR A 1178 14.74 5.03 58.46
N ILE A 1179 14.44 4.83 57.17
CA ILE A 1179 14.74 5.80 56.11
C ILE A 1179 13.92 7.08 56.30
N ALA A 1180 12.62 6.97 56.61
CA ALA A 1180 11.76 8.10 56.90
C ALA A 1180 12.31 8.97 58.07
N ARG A 1181 12.77 8.35 59.16
CA ARG A 1181 13.42 9.08 60.28
C ARG A 1181 14.72 9.78 59.86
N ARG A 1182 15.50 9.17 58.96
CA ARG A 1182 16.72 9.78 58.43
C ARG A 1182 16.41 10.98 57.53
N ILE A 1183 15.37 10.87 56.70
CA ILE A 1183 14.86 11.98 55.89
C ILE A 1183 14.46 13.13 56.82
N GLN A 1184 13.64 12.86 57.84
CA GLN A 1184 13.21 13.88 58.81
C GLN A 1184 14.39 14.55 59.53
N ALA A 1185 15.39 13.77 59.97
CA ALA A 1185 16.59 14.30 60.61
C ALA A 1185 17.46 15.14 59.65
N ALA A 1186 17.59 14.72 58.39
CA ALA A 1186 18.32 15.47 57.36
C ALA A 1186 17.68 16.82 57.07
N ILE A 1187 16.35 16.90 57.05
CA ILE A 1187 15.63 18.16 56.87
C ILE A 1187 15.77 19.09 58.07
N LYS A 1188 15.65 18.56 59.31
CA LYS A 1188 15.90 19.37 60.51
C LYS A 1188 17.31 19.94 60.57
N ALA A 1189 18.30 19.20 60.07
CA ALA A 1189 19.69 19.65 60.01
C ALA A 1189 19.94 20.79 58.99
N LEU A 1190 18.98 21.08 58.10
CA LEU A 1190 19.07 22.24 57.21
C LEU A 1190 18.81 23.58 57.95
N GLU A 1191 18.19 23.53 59.15
CA GLU A 1191 17.88 24.70 59.99
C GLU A 1191 17.18 25.85 59.24
N ILE A 1192 16.35 25.54 58.24
CA ILE A 1192 15.62 26.54 57.45
C ILE A 1192 14.58 27.22 58.36
N PRO A 1193 14.65 28.54 58.60
CA PRO A 1193 13.80 29.22 59.58
C PRO A 1193 12.35 29.32 59.10
N HIS A 1194 11.40 28.94 59.96
CA HIS A 1194 9.96 29.08 59.71
C HIS A 1194 9.25 29.55 60.99
N VAL A 1195 9.15 30.87 61.17
CA VAL A 1195 8.64 31.51 62.40
C VAL A 1195 7.19 31.12 62.77
N ASN A 1196 6.41 30.66 61.79
CA ASN A 1196 5.02 30.26 61.98
C ASN A 1196 4.84 28.73 62.16
N SER A 1197 5.94 27.97 62.14
CA SER A 1197 5.97 26.54 62.49
C SER A 1197 6.20 26.36 63.99
N GLU A 1198 5.63 25.31 64.59
CA GLU A 1198 5.77 25.00 66.02
C GLU A 1198 7.24 24.86 66.48
N HIS A 1199 8.12 24.41 65.57
CA HIS A 1199 9.54 24.21 65.83
C HIS A 1199 10.43 25.38 65.38
N GLN A 1200 9.85 26.48 64.89
CA GLN A 1200 10.55 27.64 64.30
C GLN A 1200 11.44 27.31 63.09
N ILE A 1201 11.37 26.08 62.58
CA ILE A 1201 12.08 25.58 61.40
C ILE A 1201 11.13 24.80 60.49
N VAL A 1202 11.53 24.60 59.24
CA VAL A 1202 10.80 23.75 58.27
C VAL A 1202 10.89 22.27 58.69
N THR A 1203 9.75 21.60 58.71
CA THR A 1203 9.60 20.17 59.05
C THR A 1203 8.82 19.41 57.98
N LEU A 1204 8.89 18.08 58.02
CA LEU A 1204 8.14 17.19 57.13
C LEU A 1204 7.23 16.26 57.93
N SER A 1205 6.00 16.11 57.48
CA SER A 1205 5.15 14.98 57.84
C SER A 1205 5.31 13.86 56.82
N LEU A 1206 5.40 12.61 57.30
CA LEU A 1206 5.73 11.44 56.47
C LEU A 1206 4.70 10.32 56.66
N GLY A 1207 4.08 9.90 55.56
CA GLY A 1207 3.22 8.72 55.47
C GLY A 1207 3.96 7.56 54.83
N VAL A 1208 4.00 6.42 55.50
CA VAL A 1208 4.70 5.22 55.04
C VAL A 1208 3.68 4.12 54.74
N SER A 1209 3.73 3.52 53.55
CA SER A 1209 3.04 2.27 53.24
C SER A 1209 4.01 1.23 52.69
N CYS A 1210 3.67 -0.04 52.90
CA CYS A 1210 4.46 -1.20 52.57
C CYS A 1210 3.52 -2.32 52.14
N ILE A 1211 3.59 -2.74 50.88
CA ILE A 1211 2.72 -3.79 50.31
C ILE A 1211 3.60 -4.81 49.57
N ILE A 1212 3.26 -6.09 49.70
CA ILE A 1212 3.73 -7.12 48.76
C ILE A 1212 2.78 -7.09 47.58
N PRO A 1213 3.21 -6.72 46.36
CA PRO A 1213 2.32 -6.62 45.20
C PRO A 1213 1.58 -7.93 44.95
N GLN A 1214 0.26 -7.85 44.79
CA GLN A 1214 -0.62 -8.97 44.48
C GLN A 1214 -1.47 -8.64 43.25
N VAL A 1215 -1.88 -9.67 42.51
CA VAL A 1215 -2.70 -9.51 41.28
C VAL A 1215 -4.05 -8.83 41.58
N SER A 1216 -4.55 -8.91 42.82
CA SER A 1216 -5.80 -8.27 43.27
C SER A 1216 -5.65 -6.79 43.65
N LEU A 1217 -4.41 -6.27 43.74
CA LEU A 1217 -4.11 -4.90 44.13
C LEU A 1217 -3.46 -4.15 42.97
N SER A 1218 -3.59 -2.82 42.97
CA SER A 1218 -2.91 -1.94 42.02
C SER A 1218 -1.91 -1.03 42.77
N PRO A 1219 -0.95 -0.40 42.07
CA PRO A 1219 -0.07 0.61 42.67
C PRO A 1219 -0.82 1.75 43.38
N GLN A 1220 -2.06 2.03 42.97
CA GLN A 1220 -2.91 3.04 43.61
C GLN A 1220 -3.25 2.67 45.05
N ALA A 1221 -3.35 1.38 45.40
CA ALA A 1221 -3.59 0.94 46.77
C ALA A 1221 -2.42 1.34 47.69
N LEU A 1222 -1.17 1.19 47.23
CA LEU A 1222 0.03 1.60 47.95
C LEU A 1222 0.09 3.12 48.15
N ILE A 1223 -0.29 3.88 47.12
CA ILE A 1223 -0.40 5.35 47.22
C ILE A 1223 -1.49 5.75 48.22
N GLN A 1224 -2.66 5.12 48.15
CA GLN A 1224 -3.79 5.43 49.03
C GLN A 1224 -3.48 5.13 50.50
N GLU A 1225 -2.81 4.03 50.79
CA GLU A 1225 -2.36 3.71 52.15
C GLU A 1225 -1.27 4.68 52.63
N ALA A 1226 -0.31 5.06 51.77
CA ALA A 1226 0.70 6.04 52.14
C ALA A 1226 0.08 7.42 52.42
N ASP A 1227 -0.94 7.81 51.66
CA ASP A 1227 -1.68 9.07 51.84
C ASP A 1227 -2.51 9.05 53.15
N GLN A 1228 -3.18 7.93 53.43
CA GLN A 1228 -3.87 7.74 54.71
C GLN A 1228 -2.89 7.79 55.90
N ALA A 1229 -1.71 7.18 55.77
CA ALA A 1229 -0.66 7.25 56.77
C ALA A 1229 -0.16 8.70 56.95
N LEU A 1230 0.01 9.46 55.87
CA LEU A 1230 0.41 10.86 55.90
C LEU A 1230 -0.65 11.73 56.60
N TYR A 1231 -1.93 11.50 56.32
CA TYR A 1231 -3.03 12.18 57.01
C TYR A 1231 -2.99 11.94 58.53
N LEU A 1232 -2.76 10.70 58.96
CA LEU A 1232 -2.61 10.34 60.38
C LEU A 1232 -1.38 11.00 61.02
N ALA A 1233 -0.28 11.15 60.28
CA ALA A 1233 0.91 11.87 60.75
C ALA A 1233 0.61 13.36 60.97
N LYS A 1234 -0.06 14.02 60.02
CA LYS A 1234 -0.47 15.42 60.17
C LYS A 1234 -1.43 15.62 61.35
N ALA A 1235 -2.37 14.69 61.55
CA ALA A 1235 -3.35 14.75 62.65
C ALA A 1235 -2.74 14.60 64.06
N LYS A 1236 -1.54 14.01 64.19
CA LYS A 1236 -0.82 13.82 65.46
C LYS A 1236 0.01 15.04 65.90
N GLY A 1237 -0.05 16.15 65.16
CA GLY A 1237 0.68 17.38 65.48
C GLY A 1237 1.76 17.78 64.47
N ARG A 1238 1.79 17.17 63.26
CA ARG A 1238 2.81 17.42 62.21
C ARG A 1238 4.24 17.12 62.69
N ASP A 1239 5.24 17.16 61.80
CA ASP A 1239 6.59 16.66 62.08
C ASP A 1239 6.60 15.24 62.69
N THR A 1240 5.69 14.38 62.21
CA THR A 1240 5.61 12.99 62.65
C THR A 1240 5.63 12.01 61.49
N ILE A 1241 5.88 10.74 61.82
CA ILE A 1241 5.89 9.63 60.88
C ILE A 1241 4.79 8.67 61.31
N SER A 1242 3.91 8.30 60.37
CA SER A 1242 2.95 7.21 60.58
C SER A 1242 3.12 6.18 59.47
N GLY A 1243 2.98 4.90 59.82
CA GLY A 1243 3.15 3.78 58.91
C GLY A 1243 1.94 2.85 58.93
N ILE A 1244 1.55 2.39 57.75
CA ILE A 1244 0.56 1.33 57.49
C ILE A 1244 1.32 0.22 56.72
N GLY A 1245 1.03 -1.05 56.97
CA GLY A 1245 1.65 -2.13 56.20
C GLY A 1245 1.11 -3.49 56.54
#